data_AF-A0AAD5GE65-F1
#
_entry.id   AF-A0AAD5GE65-F1
#
_cell.length_a   1.000
_cell.length_b   1.000
_cell.length_c   1.000
_cell.angle_alpha   90.00
_cell.angle_beta   90.00
_cell.angle_gamma   90.00
#
_symmetry.space_group_name_H-M   'P 1'
#
loop_
_entity.id
_entity.type
_entity.pdbx_description
1 polymer ?
#
loop_
_entity_poly.entity_id
_entity_poly.type
_entity_poly.pdbx_seq_one_letter_code
_entity_poly.pdbx_strand_id
1 'polypeptide(L)'
;MARALQALVALVFISTISLQSCFVNANFYTDTYFNWGADHSYVFGNGEDLHLVLDNVAGSGVQSYNSYLFGSIEMLIKLVPGNSAGTVTAYYLSSKGDYHDEIDFEFLGNSSGEPYTMHTNIFTQGKGNREQQFKLWFDPTADFHNYTIHWNPNAVVWYVDSIPIRVYKNYKTEGIGFPDHQGMQVYSSLWNADNWATRGGLVKIDWSCAPFKAGLRKFNARACKWNGPLSIYQCAFPNQANWWTSPAYKQLSWDQQGKLKWIRDNYMVYDYCTDYKPKQLIKHKKDTSWKNEVNKVASGIDQRAVIDIENNRNNASEQYLVKHTGLGRIEAMATAFQALVAVVLFSAISFQSCFVGANFYADTYFNWGAEHSYVFSNGEDLHLVLDNVAGSGVQSYNSYLFGSIEMLIKLVPGNSAGTVTAYYKVDIIIIVALNIFVELLQLSSTGDYHDEIDFEFLGNSSGEPYTMHTNIFTQGKGNREQQEQQFKLWFDPSADYHNYTIHWNPDAVVWYVDSIPIRVYRNYKSEGIGFPDQQGMQVYSSLWNADNWATRGGLVKIDWSCAPFRAGLRKFNARACKWNGPGSIYQCAYPNQANWWTSPAYKQLSWDQQGKLKWVRDNYMIYDYCTDYKRFNWQMAPECSKPQY
;
A
#
# COMPACT_ATOMS: atom_id res chain seq x y z
N MET A 1 -27.26 43.37 3.14
CA MET A 1 -26.16 42.88 3.99
C MET A 1 -26.66 42.21 5.27
N ALA A 2 -27.22 42.92 6.25
CA ALA A 2 -27.58 42.34 7.58
C ALA A 2 -28.25 40.95 7.57
N ARG A 3 -29.33 40.74 6.80
CA ARG A 3 -30.01 39.42 6.70
C ARG A 3 -29.14 38.30 6.13
N ALA A 4 -28.20 38.61 5.23
CA ALA A 4 -27.27 37.63 4.68
C ALA A 4 -26.19 37.27 5.71
N LEU A 5 -25.73 38.24 6.52
CA LEU A 5 -24.80 37.99 7.62
C LEU A 5 -25.42 37.10 8.71
N GLN A 6 -26.70 37.32 9.04
CA GLN A 6 -27.45 36.45 9.96
C GLN A 6 -27.60 35.02 9.43
N ALA A 7 -27.88 34.85 8.13
CA ALA A 7 -27.93 33.53 7.49
C ALA A 7 -26.55 32.83 7.50
N LEU A 8 -25.47 33.58 7.27
CA LEU A 8 -24.11 33.04 7.29
C LEU A 8 -23.71 32.57 8.70
N VAL A 9 -23.98 33.38 9.74
CA VAL A 9 -23.71 33.01 11.13
C VAL A 9 -24.55 31.81 11.57
N ALA A 10 -25.81 31.71 11.15
CA ALA A 10 -26.64 30.54 11.41
C ALA A 10 -26.10 29.27 10.74
N LEU A 11 -25.66 29.36 9.48
CA LEU A 11 -25.03 28.23 8.77
C LEU A 11 -23.72 27.78 9.43
N VAL A 12 -22.88 28.72 9.88
CA VAL A 12 -21.66 28.40 10.65
C VAL A 12 -22.02 27.68 11.95
N PHE A 13 -22.97 28.19 12.75
CA PHE A 13 -23.39 27.54 13.99
C PHE A 13 -24.00 26.15 13.78
N ILE A 14 -24.76 25.94 12.70
CA ILE A 14 -25.31 24.62 12.34
C ILE A 14 -24.18 23.66 11.92
N SER A 15 -23.19 24.14 11.15
CA SER A 15 -22.05 23.31 10.74
C SER A 15 -21.17 22.86 11.91
N THR A 16 -21.07 23.66 12.98
CA THR A 16 -20.28 23.31 14.18
C THR A 16 -20.90 22.26 15.10
N ILE A 17 -22.14 21.80 14.85
CA ILE A 17 -22.88 20.90 15.76
C ILE A 17 -22.83 19.42 15.32
N SER A 18 -22.33 19.10 14.12
CA SER A 18 -22.37 17.74 13.57
C SER A 18 -21.00 17.10 13.25
N LEU A 19 -19.95 17.49 13.98
CA LEU A 19 -18.69 16.74 14.06
C LEU A 19 -18.30 16.37 15.51
N GLN A 20 -19.30 16.08 16.35
CA GLN A 20 -19.08 15.10 17.42
C GLN A 20 -18.83 13.73 16.78
N SER A 21 -17.57 13.44 16.49
CA SER A 21 -17.12 12.07 16.34
C SER A 21 -17.47 11.34 17.64
N CYS A 22 -18.36 10.35 17.58
CA CYS A 22 -18.58 9.46 18.71
C CYS A 22 -17.35 8.58 18.91
N PHE A 23 -16.32 9.15 19.54
CA PHE A 23 -15.30 8.40 20.25
C PHE A 23 -16.05 7.58 21.31
N VAL A 24 -16.31 6.31 21.00
CA VAL A 24 -16.67 5.32 22.00
C VAL A 24 -15.43 5.21 22.89
N ASN A 25 -15.48 5.86 24.04
CA ASN A 25 -14.32 5.98 24.91
C ASN A 25 -14.11 4.65 25.65
N ALA A 26 -13.39 3.75 24.98
CA ALA A 26 -13.03 2.42 25.44
C ALA A 26 -12.45 2.43 26.85
N ASN A 27 -13.17 1.83 27.82
CA ASN A 27 -12.79 1.95 29.22
C ASN A 27 -12.97 0.60 29.94
N PHE A 28 -11.85 0.03 30.39
CA PHE A 28 -11.83 -1.28 31.02
C PHE A 28 -12.71 -1.38 32.28
N TYR A 29 -12.94 -0.27 33.01
CA TYR A 29 -13.84 -0.28 34.18
C TYR A 29 -15.34 -0.37 33.82
N THR A 30 -15.75 0.08 32.62
CA THR A 30 -17.16 0.06 32.19
C THR A 30 -17.48 -1.03 31.18
N ASP A 31 -16.49 -1.49 30.43
CA ASP A 31 -16.67 -2.46 29.34
C ASP A 31 -16.24 -3.89 29.73
N THR A 32 -15.39 -4.04 30.76
CA THR A 32 -14.83 -5.33 31.20
C THR A 32 -14.82 -5.53 32.71
N TYR A 33 -14.60 -6.76 33.17
CA TYR A 33 -14.28 -7.09 34.55
C TYR A 33 -13.22 -8.20 34.60
N PHE A 34 -12.44 -8.27 35.68
CA PHE A 34 -11.54 -9.40 35.94
C PHE A 34 -12.34 -10.65 36.25
N ASN A 35 -12.19 -11.70 35.44
CA ASN A 35 -12.85 -12.99 35.69
C ASN A 35 -11.99 -13.93 36.56
N TRP A 36 -10.66 -13.75 36.58
CA TRP A 36 -9.78 -14.21 37.66
C TRP A 36 -8.50 -13.35 37.75
N GLY A 37 -7.80 -13.44 38.88
CA GLY A 37 -6.50 -12.78 39.07
C GLY A 37 -6.56 -11.27 39.34
N ALA A 38 -7.73 -10.76 39.74
CA ALA A 38 -7.97 -9.34 40.01
C ALA A 38 -6.95 -8.73 40.98
N ASP A 39 -6.62 -9.41 42.08
CA ASP A 39 -5.69 -8.91 43.11
C ASP A 39 -4.22 -8.81 42.65
N HIS A 40 -3.90 -9.41 41.49
CA HIS A 40 -2.54 -9.45 40.93
C HIS A 40 -2.40 -8.50 39.71
N SER A 41 -3.52 -8.01 39.18
CA SER A 41 -3.62 -7.19 37.96
C SER A 41 -4.16 -5.80 38.28
N TYR A 42 -4.04 -4.87 37.32
CA TYR A 42 -4.44 -3.48 37.56
C TYR A 42 -4.82 -2.77 36.28
N VAL A 43 -5.72 -1.80 36.45
CA VAL A 43 -6.11 -0.82 35.44
C VAL A 43 -5.61 0.53 35.91
N PHE A 44 -4.97 1.28 35.00
CA PHE A 44 -4.34 2.57 35.27
C PHE A 44 -5.10 3.75 34.64
N GLY A 45 -4.76 4.95 35.10
CA GLY A 45 -5.33 6.20 34.60
C GLY A 45 -6.84 6.26 34.80
N ASN A 46 -7.56 6.65 33.76
CA ASN A 46 -9.03 6.74 33.78
C ASN A 46 -9.73 5.42 33.42
N GLY A 47 -8.99 4.32 33.20
CA GLY A 47 -9.54 3.06 32.67
C GLY A 47 -9.07 2.70 31.26
N GLU A 48 -8.03 3.38 30.75
CA GLU A 48 -7.59 3.29 29.34
C GLU A 48 -6.48 2.24 29.11
N ASP A 49 -5.81 1.81 30.18
CA ASP A 49 -4.61 0.95 30.17
C ASP A 49 -4.75 -0.12 31.25
N LEU A 50 -4.61 -1.40 30.87
CA LEU A 50 -4.81 -2.56 31.71
C LEU A 50 -3.61 -3.49 31.62
N HIS A 51 -3.07 -3.92 32.76
CA HIS A 51 -2.01 -4.92 32.81
C HIS A 51 -2.54 -6.25 33.34
N LEU A 52 -2.45 -7.29 32.51
CA LEU A 52 -2.54 -8.67 32.94
C LEU A 52 -1.16 -9.10 33.47
N VAL A 53 -1.18 -9.77 34.63
CA VAL A 53 0.02 -10.20 35.35
C VAL A 53 -0.01 -11.72 35.56
N LEU A 54 1.17 -12.34 35.55
CA LEU A 54 1.38 -13.75 35.83
C LEU A 54 2.65 -13.94 36.69
N ASP A 55 2.49 -14.70 37.76
CA ASP A 55 3.56 -15.19 38.62
C ASP A 55 3.31 -16.66 39.02
N ASN A 56 4.12 -17.19 39.93
CA ASN A 56 4.06 -18.58 40.36
C ASN A 56 2.88 -18.91 41.30
N VAL A 57 2.06 -17.92 41.67
CA VAL A 57 0.81 -18.09 42.42
C VAL A 57 -0.38 -18.07 41.48
N ALA A 58 -0.45 -17.09 40.58
CA ALA A 58 -1.58 -16.93 39.66
C ALA A 58 -1.20 -16.22 38.35
N GLY A 59 -1.92 -16.59 37.28
CA GLY A 59 -2.14 -15.70 36.14
C GLY A 59 -3.34 -14.76 36.35
N SER A 60 -3.84 -14.18 35.27
CA SER A 60 -5.00 -13.28 35.32
C SER A 60 -5.80 -13.25 34.02
N GLY A 61 -7.04 -12.78 34.09
CA GLY A 61 -7.88 -12.57 32.91
C GLY A 61 -9.00 -11.56 33.10
N VAL A 62 -9.42 -10.95 31.99
CA VAL A 62 -10.58 -10.06 31.87
C VAL A 62 -11.59 -10.58 30.86
N GLN A 63 -12.84 -10.16 31.05
CA GLN A 63 -13.99 -10.54 30.26
C GLN A 63 -14.91 -9.33 30.03
N SER A 64 -15.45 -9.16 28.82
CA SER A 64 -16.38 -8.06 28.52
C SER A 64 -17.73 -8.26 29.20
N TYR A 65 -18.34 -7.20 29.75
CA TYR A 65 -19.69 -7.27 30.34
C TYR A 65 -20.76 -7.67 29.30
N ASN A 66 -20.61 -7.18 28.07
CA ASN A 66 -21.54 -7.45 26.97
C ASN A 66 -21.09 -8.69 26.16
N SER A 67 -22.06 -9.40 25.60
CA SER A 67 -21.85 -10.33 24.47
C SER A 67 -22.12 -9.62 23.14
N TYR A 68 -21.49 -10.07 22.06
CA TYR A 68 -21.61 -9.48 20.73
C TYR A 68 -21.87 -10.54 19.66
N LEU A 69 -22.53 -10.18 18.56
CA LEU A 69 -22.69 -10.99 17.36
C LEU A 69 -22.46 -10.13 16.12
N PHE A 70 -21.35 -10.36 15.42
CA PHE A 70 -20.84 -9.55 14.30
C PHE A 70 -20.41 -8.10 14.65
N GLY A 71 -19.41 -7.62 13.91
CA GLY A 71 -18.82 -6.29 14.02
C GLY A 71 -17.31 -6.30 13.83
N SER A 72 -16.64 -5.34 14.47
CA SER A 72 -15.20 -5.42 14.73
C SER A 72 -14.94 -5.21 16.20
N ILE A 73 -14.05 -6.04 16.74
CA ILE A 73 -13.57 -5.92 18.11
C ILE A 73 -12.05 -5.79 18.02
N GLU A 74 -11.54 -4.71 18.60
CA GLU A 74 -10.17 -4.24 18.44
C GLU A 74 -9.54 -4.09 19.84
N MET A 75 -8.25 -4.42 19.97
CA MET A 75 -7.49 -4.30 21.22
C MET A 75 -6.03 -3.95 20.89
N LEU A 76 -5.50 -2.87 21.46
CA LEU A 76 -4.06 -2.65 21.46
C LEU A 76 -3.44 -3.56 22.52
N ILE A 77 -2.48 -4.41 22.13
CA ILE A 77 -1.79 -5.34 23.05
C ILE A 77 -0.27 -5.15 22.93
N LYS A 78 0.41 -5.15 24.07
CA LYS A 78 1.86 -5.23 24.22
C LYS A 78 2.22 -6.47 25.04
N LEU A 79 3.08 -7.32 24.48
CA LEU A 79 3.41 -8.62 25.05
C LEU A 79 4.55 -8.56 26.09
N VAL A 80 4.76 -9.68 26.78
CA VAL A 80 5.74 -9.81 27.87
C VAL A 80 7.16 -9.67 27.34
N PRO A 81 7.94 -8.65 27.76
CA PRO A 81 9.31 -8.45 27.32
C PRO A 81 10.30 -9.41 27.99
N GLY A 82 11.47 -9.59 27.38
CA GLY A 82 12.57 -10.38 27.94
C GLY A 82 12.37 -11.89 27.76
N ASN A 83 12.52 -12.67 28.83
CA ASN A 83 12.24 -14.11 28.81
C ASN A 83 10.76 -14.34 29.12
N SER A 84 9.98 -14.68 28.10
CA SER A 84 8.54 -14.95 28.22
C SER A 84 8.19 -16.43 27.98
N ALA A 85 9.19 -17.32 27.98
CA ALA A 85 8.98 -18.75 27.75
C ALA A 85 7.93 -19.35 28.71
N GLY A 86 7.17 -20.33 28.22
CA GLY A 86 6.03 -20.94 28.89
C GLY A 86 4.77 -20.06 28.96
N THR A 87 4.85 -18.73 28.79
CA THR A 87 3.67 -17.86 28.85
C THR A 87 2.81 -17.93 27.58
N VAL A 88 1.49 -17.83 27.77
CA VAL A 88 0.52 -17.49 26.72
C VAL A 88 -0.25 -16.25 27.14
N THR A 89 -0.24 -15.22 26.30
CA THR A 89 -1.22 -14.13 26.33
C THR A 89 -2.32 -14.47 25.34
N ALA A 90 -3.58 -14.59 25.77
CA ALA A 90 -4.70 -14.84 24.86
C ALA A 90 -5.57 -13.58 24.67
N TYR A 91 -6.16 -13.41 23.50
CA TYR A 91 -7.18 -12.42 23.19
C TYR A 91 -8.20 -13.05 22.23
N TYR A 92 -9.42 -13.27 22.69
CA TYR A 92 -10.36 -14.14 22.01
C TYR A 92 -11.82 -13.77 22.25
N LEU A 93 -12.70 -14.19 21.34
CA LEU A 93 -14.16 -14.15 21.52
C LEU A 93 -14.62 -15.59 21.80
N SER A 94 -15.48 -15.80 22.80
CA SER A 94 -16.06 -17.13 23.09
C SER A 94 -17.52 -17.05 23.53
N SER A 95 -18.34 -18.02 23.13
CA SER A 95 -19.68 -18.21 23.71
C SER A 95 -19.61 -19.07 24.99
N LYS A 96 -20.59 -19.93 25.29
CA LYS A 96 -20.61 -20.72 26.54
C LYS A 96 -21.13 -22.15 26.33
N GLY A 97 -20.50 -23.09 27.04
CA GLY A 97 -20.86 -24.50 27.05
C GLY A 97 -20.12 -25.33 25.99
N ASP A 98 -20.42 -26.63 25.95
CA ASP A 98 -19.66 -27.62 25.18
C ASP A 98 -19.75 -27.42 23.66
N TYR A 99 -20.76 -26.69 23.19
CA TYR A 99 -20.99 -26.34 21.78
C TYR A 99 -20.65 -24.88 21.49
N HIS A 100 -19.68 -24.30 22.21
CA HIS A 100 -19.27 -22.91 21.99
C HIS A 100 -18.82 -22.66 20.55
N ASP A 101 -19.04 -21.42 20.11
CA ASP A 101 -18.29 -20.84 18.99
C ASP A 101 -17.22 -19.92 19.61
N GLU A 102 -16.01 -19.91 19.03
CA GLU A 102 -14.86 -19.18 19.60
C GLU A 102 -13.88 -18.76 18.50
N ILE A 103 -13.21 -17.62 18.66
CA ILE A 103 -12.31 -16.98 17.67
C ILE A 103 -11.08 -16.42 18.39
N ASP A 104 -9.89 -16.92 18.04
CA ASP A 104 -8.71 -16.77 18.90
C ASP A 104 -7.56 -15.99 18.26
N PHE A 105 -6.91 -15.15 19.07
CA PHE A 105 -5.47 -14.89 19.04
C PHE A 105 -4.83 -15.47 20.31
N GLU A 106 -3.72 -16.19 20.18
CA GLU A 106 -2.87 -16.56 21.32
C GLU A 106 -1.41 -16.20 21.01
N PHE A 107 -0.70 -15.60 21.95
CA PHE A 107 0.69 -15.20 21.79
C PHE A 107 1.58 -16.01 22.72
N LEU A 108 2.34 -16.92 22.13
CA LEU A 108 3.22 -17.85 22.82
C LEU A 108 4.58 -17.20 23.00
N GLY A 109 4.95 -16.98 24.25
CA GLY A 109 6.23 -16.40 24.62
C GLY A 109 7.43 -17.31 24.39
N ASN A 110 8.63 -16.75 24.49
CA ASN A 110 9.86 -17.40 24.08
C ASN A 110 11.06 -16.93 24.94
N SER A 111 12.21 -17.58 24.79
CA SER A 111 13.44 -17.18 25.47
C SER A 111 13.92 -15.80 25.00
N SER A 112 14.67 -15.07 25.83
CA SER A 112 15.13 -13.72 25.52
C SER A 112 15.88 -13.64 24.17
N GLY A 113 15.40 -12.78 23.27
CA GLY A 113 15.96 -12.59 21.93
C GLY A 113 15.42 -13.56 20.86
N GLU A 114 14.64 -14.57 21.24
CA GLU A 114 13.95 -15.46 20.29
C GLU A 114 12.53 -14.95 19.98
N PRO A 115 12.06 -15.01 18.72
CA PRO A 115 10.81 -14.36 18.33
C PRO A 115 9.58 -15.10 18.89
N TYR A 116 8.59 -14.33 19.36
CA TYR A 116 7.24 -14.80 19.70
C TYR A 116 6.60 -15.66 18.59
N THR A 117 5.64 -16.52 18.93
CA THR A 117 4.73 -17.13 17.93
C THR A 117 3.30 -16.67 18.21
N MET A 118 2.64 -16.11 17.20
CA MET A 118 1.21 -15.79 17.24
C MET A 118 0.42 -16.96 16.64
N HIS A 119 -0.51 -17.51 17.41
CA HIS A 119 -1.51 -18.46 16.96
C HIS A 119 -2.82 -17.74 16.65
N THR A 120 -3.58 -18.34 15.75
CA THR A 120 -5.02 -18.11 15.59
C THR A 120 -5.73 -19.44 15.49
N ASN A 121 -6.93 -19.52 16.04
CA ASN A 121 -7.80 -20.69 15.95
C ASN A 121 -9.26 -20.22 15.81
N ILE A 122 -10.16 -21.15 15.45
CA ILE A 122 -11.59 -20.89 15.42
C ILE A 122 -12.35 -22.18 15.73
N PHE A 123 -13.23 -22.12 16.73
CA PHE A 123 -14.14 -23.19 17.09
C PHE A 123 -15.54 -22.90 16.54
N THR A 124 -16.21 -23.96 16.10
CA THR A 124 -17.58 -23.91 15.60
C THR A 124 -18.34 -25.07 16.20
N GLN A 125 -19.32 -24.82 17.05
CA GLN A 125 -20.09 -25.85 17.77
C GLN A 125 -19.18 -26.84 18.53
N GLY A 126 -18.25 -26.30 19.33
CA GLY A 126 -17.28 -27.05 20.15
C GLY A 126 -16.12 -27.69 19.37
N LYS A 127 -15.99 -27.41 18.07
CA LYS A 127 -14.98 -28.04 17.19
C LYS A 127 -13.97 -27.02 16.68
N GLY A 128 -12.77 -27.03 17.27
CA GLY A 128 -11.55 -26.34 16.81
C GLY A 128 -10.69 -27.23 15.91
N ASN A 129 -9.40 -27.37 16.20
CA ASN A 129 -8.39 -28.04 15.35
C ASN A 129 -8.20 -27.31 14.02
N ARG A 130 -8.11 -25.97 14.08
CA ARG A 130 -7.94 -25.07 12.92
C ARG A 130 -6.82 -24.06 13.16
N GLU A 131 -5.73 -24.50 13.77
CA GLU A 131 -4.64 -23.65 14.21
C GLU A 131 -3.85 -23.12 12.99
N GLN A 132 -3.53 -21.83 12.99
CA GLN A 132 -2.53 -21.24 12.09
C GLN A 132 -1.55 -20.44 12.92
N GLN A 133 -0.26 -20.65 12.70
CA GLN A 133 0.82 -20.06 13.50
C GLN A 133 1.67 -19.14 12.63
N PHE A 134 2.07 -18.01 13.18
CA PHE A 134 2.84 -16.97 12.50
C PHE A 134 3.97 -16.46 13.39
N LYS A 135 5.08 -16.04 12.77
CA LYS A 135 5.97 -15.03 13.35
C LYS A 135 5.42 -13.64 13.07
N LEU A 136 5.81 -12.66 13.88
CA LEU A 136 5.48 -11.26 13.66
C LEU A 136 6.64 -10.57 12.94
N TRP A 137 6.32 -9.52 12.18
CA TRP A 137 7.28 -8.72 11.38
C TRP A 137 7.86 -7.53 12.17
N PHE A 138 7.65 -7.54 13.50
CA PHE A 138 8.03 -6.53 14.48
C PHE A 138 8.27 -7.21 15.84
N ASP A 139 8.82 -6.48 16.82
CA ASP A 139 8.90 -6.93 18.21
C ASP A 139 7.60 -6.55 18.97
N PRO A 140 6.71 -7.50 19.29
CA PRO A 140 5.43 -7.22 19.95
C PRO A 140 5.57 -6.87 21.45
N THR A 141 6.79 -6.84 21.98
CA THR A 141 7.09 -6.45 23.36
C THR A 141 7.60 -5.01 23.46
N ALA A 142 8.03 -4.42 22.34
CA ALA A 142 8.55 -3.05 22.27
C ALA A 142 7.43 -2.01 22.40
N ASP A 143 6.42 -2.06 21.51
CA ASP A 143 5.21 -1.23 21.63
C ASP A 143 3.87 -1.93 21.37
N PHE A 144 2.77 -1.19 21.47
CA PHE A 144 1.40 -1.69 21.38
C PHE A 144 0.95 -1.81 19.92
N HIS A 145 0.59 -3.02 19.49
CA HIS A 145 0.00 -3.29 18.17
C HIS A 145 -1.50 -3.59 18.29
N ASN A 146 -2.29 -3.26 17.26
CA ASN A 146 -3.73 -3.51 17.26
C ASN A 146 -4.04 -4.93 16.78
N TYR A 147 -4.78 -5.69 17.57
CA TYR A 147 -5.26 -7.01 17.21
C TYR A 147 -6.77 -6.94 17.05
N THR A 148 -7.23 -7.12 15.81
CA THR A 148 -8.64 -6.92 15.44
C THR A 148 -9.27 -8.20 14.91
N ILE A 149 -10.39 -8.59 15.51
CA ILE A 149 -11.29 -9.61 14.98
C ILE A 149 -12.46 -8.90 14.30
N HIS A 150 -12.45 -8.91 12.97
CA HIS A 150 -13.58 -8.49 12.15
C HIS A 150 -14.43 -9.71 11.81
N TRP A 151 -15.71 -9.68 12.16
CA TRP A 151 -16.61 -10.83 12.06
C TRP A 151 -17.93 -10.36 11.49
N ASN A 152 -18.32 -10.90 10.33
CA ASN A 152 -19.59 -10.56 9.68
C ASN A 152 -20.22 -11.82 9.05
N PRO A 153 -21.47 -11.78 8.55
CA PRO A 153 -22.17 -12.96 8.02
C PRO A 153 -21.45 -13.71 6.89
N ASN A 154 -20.45 -13.10 6.23
CA ASN A 154 -19.69 -13.68 5.12
C ASN A 154 -18.33 -14.27 5.55
N ALA A 155 -17.69 -13.73 6.58
CA ALA A 155 -16.35 -14.16 7.02
C ALA A 155 -15.99 -13.69 8.44
N VAL A 156 -15.04 -14.40 9.05
CA VAL A 156 -14.17 -13.90 10.12
C VAL A 156 -12.81 -13.55 9.50
N VAL A 157 -12.25 -12.41 9.88
CA VAL A 157 -10.92 -11.94 9.48
C VAL A 157 -10.16 -11.48 10.71
N TRP A 158 -8.92 -11.96 10.84
CA TRP A 158 -7.97 -11.54 11.85
C TRP A 158 -7.04 -10.51 11.21
N TYR A 159 -6.91 -9.34 11.82
CA TYR A 159 -5.92 -8.32 11.45
C TYR A 159 -4.92 -8.10 12.57
N VAL A 160 -3.66 -7.91 12.19
CA VAL A 160 -2.65 -7.25 13.02
C VAL A 160 -2.41 -5.88 12.40
N ASP A 161 -2.60 -4.83 13.19
CA ASP A 161 -2.71 -3.44 12.77
C ASP A 161 -3.74 -3.25 11.65
N SER A 162 -3.31 -3.10 10.39
CA SER A 162 -4.19 -3.03 9.20
C SER A 162 -3.91 -4.17 8.19
N ILE A 163 -3.21 -5.22 8.62
CA ILE A 163 -2.75 -6.34 7.80
C ILE A 163 -3.57 -7.60 8.14
N PRO A 164 -4.40 -8.12 7.23
CA PRO A 164 -5.13 -9.36 7.47
C PRO A 164 -4.17 -10.55 7.43
N ILE A 165 -4.14 -11.34 8.50
CA ILE A 165 -3.28 -12.53 8.61
C ILE A 165 -4.00 -13.83 8.26
N ARG A 166 -5.34 -13.82 8.36
CA ARG A 166 -6.20 -15.00 8.21
C ARG A 166 -7.62 -14.59 7.82
N VAL A 167 -8.26 -15.43 7.01
CA VAL A 167 -9.69 -15.35 6.69
C VAL A 167 -10.32 -16.73 6.86
N TYR A 168 -11.46 -16.78 7.56
CA TYR A 168 -12.33 -17.94 7.61
C TYR A 168 -13.69 -17.54 7.02
N LYS A 169 -13.98 -17.98 5.79
CA LYS A 169 -15.22 -17.63 5.08
C LYS A 169 -16.39 -18.49 5.58
N ASN A 170 -17.60 -17.94 5.50
CA ASN A 170 -18.82 -18.68 5.79
C ASN A 170 -19.14 -19.65 4.65
N TYR A 171 -18.78 -20.92 4.86
CA TYR A 171 -19.02 -22.03 3.93
C TYR A 171 -20.13 -22.99 4.44
N LYS A 172 -21.14 -22.47 5.17
CA LYS A 172 -22.25 -23.29 5.70
C LYS A 172 -23.07 -23.98 4.61
N THR A 173 -23.13 -23.43 3.40
CA THR A 173 -23.72 -24.07 2.21
C THR A 173 -22.97 -25.33 1.75
N GLU A 174 -21.70 -25.46 2.16
CA GLU A 174 -20.82 -26.60 1.88
C GLU A 174 -20.63 -27.50 3.12
N GLY A 175 -21.47 -27.30 4.16
CA GLY A 175 -21.45 -28.08 5.41
C GLY A 175 -20.36 -27.67 6.41
N ILE A 176 -19.58 -26.64 6.11
CA ILE A 176 -18.54 -26.12 7.02
C ILE A 176 -19.19 -25.17 8.03
N GLY A 177 -19.05 -25.48 9.33
CA GLY A 177 -19.57 -24.64 10.41
C GLY A 177 -18.98 -23.22 10.39
N PHE A 178 -19.74 -22.25 10.88
CA PHE A 178 -19.33 -20.84 10.97
C PHE A 178 -20.02 -20.19 12.18
N PRO A 179 -19.37 -19.27 12.92
CA PRO A 179 -19.97 -18.59 14.06
C PRO A 179 -21.02 -17.56 13.59
N ASP A 180 -22.31 -17.93 13.61
CA ASP A 180 -23.40 -17.01 13.28
C ASP A 180 -24.67 -17.18 14.16
N HIS A 181 -24.66 -18.10 15.13
CA HIS A 181 -25.84 -18.43 15.95
C HIS A 181 -25.67 -18.14 17.45
N GLN A 182 -24.48 -17.71 17.90
CA GLN A 182 -24.19 -17.48 19.32
C GLN A 182 -23.49 -16.14 19.53
N GLY A 183 -23.99 -15.35 20.49
CA GLY A 183 -23.27 -14.19 20.99
C GLY A 183 -22.05 -14.59 21.80
N MET A 184 -20.91 -13.97 21.51
CA MET A 184 -19.64 -14.22 22.18
C MET A 184 -19.28 -13.06 23.12
N GLN A 185 -18.75 -13.37 24.30
CA GLN A 185 -18.05 -12.38 25.12
C GLN A 185 -16.60 -12.29 24.67
N VAL A 186 -15.96 -11.14 24.88
CA VAL A 186 -14.53 -10.93 24.62
C VAL A 186 -13.77 -11.28 25.89
N TYR A 187 -12.64 -11.93 25.73
CA TYR A 187 -11.75 -12.36 26.80
C TYR A 187 -10.31 -11.95 26.48
N SER A 188 -9.52 -11.73 27.52
CA SER A 188 -8.06 -11.77 27.42
C SER A 188 -7.46 -12.29 28.71
N SER A 189 -6.38 -13.06 28.63
CA SER A 189 -5.74 -13.70 29.78
C SER A 189 -4.23 -13.83 29.61
N LEU A 190 -3.51 -13.95 30.72
CA LEU A 190 -2.08 -14.27 30.78
C LEU A 190 -1.88 -15.46 31.72
N TRP A 191 -1.35 -16.57 31.19
CA TRP A 191 -1.24 -17.85 31.92
C TRP A 191 -0.02 -18.68 31.50
N ASN A 192 0.33 -19.67 32.32
CA ASN A 192 1.40 -20.63 32.03
C ASN A 192 0.88 -21.82 31.21
N ALA A 193 1.45 -21.99 30.02
CA ALA A 193 1.17 -23.02 29.03
C ALA A 193 2.41 -23.91 28.75
N ASP A 194 3.29 -24.07 29.75
CA ASP A 194 4.50 -24.93 29.81
C ASP A 194 4.45 -26.23 28.99
N ASN A 195 3.30 -26.88 28.93
CA ASN A 195 3.12 -28.18 28.30
C ASN A 195 3.14 -28.14 26.77
N TRP A 196 2.99 -26.96 26.14
CA TRP A 196 2.92 -26.85 24.68
C TRP A 196 3.45 -25.55 24.08
N ALA A 197 3.44 -24.41 24.81
CA ALA A 197 3.73 -23.10 24.23
C ALA A 197 5.13 -22.98 23.62
N THR A 198 6.18 -22.83 24.44
CA THR A 198 7.52 -22.53 23.90
C THR A 198 8.18 -23.79 23.34
N ARG A 199 8.40 -23.79 22.02
CA ARG A 199 8.99 -24.91 21.25
C ARG A 199 8.26 -26.25 21.49
N GLY A 200 6.92 -26.24 21.51
CA GLY A 200 6.13 -27.45 21.75
C GLY A 200 6.19 -27.94 23.20
N GLY A 201 6.43 -27.04 24.16
CA GLY A 201 6.56 -27.35 25.59
C GLY A 201 7.94 -27.90 26.00
N LEU A 202 8.95 -27.80 25.12
CA LEU A 202 10.33 -28.20 25.42
C LEU A 202 11.07 -27.17 26.30
N VAL A 203 10.72 -25.89 26.19
CA VAL A 203 11.25 -24.83 27.06
C VAL A 203 10.15 -24.47 28.06
N LYS A 204 10.55 -24.36 29.34
CA LYS A 204 9.65 -24.07 30.46
C LYS A 204 9.76 -22.63 30.91
N ILE A 205 8.73 -22.16 31.61
CA ILE A 205 8.69 -20.86 32.27
C ILE A 205 9.79 -20.78 33.34
N ASP A 206 10.54 -19.68 33.32
CA ASP A 206 11.51 -19.37 34.38
C ASP A 206 10.86 -18.43 35.39
N TRP A 207 10.33 -18.99 36.48
CA TRP A 207 9.67 -18.22 37.53
C TRP A 207 10.58 -17.18 38.22
N SER A 208 11.90 -17.21 38.02
CA SER A 208 12.79 -16.12 38.48
C SER A 208 12.66 -14.83 37.65
N CYS A 209 12.08 -14.92 36.45
CA CYS A 209 11.74 -13.78 35.59
C CYS A 209 10.35 -13.17 35.89
N ALA A 210 9.59 -13.72 36.84
CA ALA A 210 8.29 -13.20 37.24
C ALA A 210 8.42 -11.89 38.06
N PRO A 211 7.41 -11.00 38.06
CA PRO A 211 6.11 -11.11 37.41
C PRO A 211 6.14 -10.77 35.91
N PHE A 212 5.60 -11.67 35.10
CA PHE A 212 5.35 -11.45 33.68
C PHE A 212 4.15 -10.50 33.51
N LYS A 213 4.20 -9.60 32.53
CA LYS A 213 3.17 -8.56 32.33
C LYS A 213 2.86 -8.36 30.85
N ALA A 214 1.58 -8.45 30.49
CA ALA A 214 1.07 -8.02 29.19
C ALA A 214 0.24 -6.73 29.39
N GLY A 215 0.42 -5.75 28.52
CA GLY A 215 -0.34 -4.49 28.53
C GLY A 215 -1.45 -4.50 27.49
N LEU A 216 -2.63 -3.98 27.84
CA LEU A 216 -3.81 -3.89 26.99
C LEU A 216 -4.35 -2.45 27.01
N ARG A 217 -4.70 -1.90 25.85
CA ARG A 217 -5.24 -0.54 25.69
C ARG A 217 -6.40 -0.50 24.69
N LYS A 218 -7.25 0.52 24.82
CA LYS A 218 -8.32 0.88 23.86
C LYS A 218 -9.22 -0.29 23.43
N PHE A 219 -9.77 -1.06 24.37
CA PHE A 219 -10.74 -2.13 24.07
C PHE A 219 -11.99 -1.59 23.33
N ASN A 220 -12.07 -1.80 22.02
CA ASN A 220 -13.04 -1.13 21.16
C ASN A 220 -13.95 -2.15 20.46
N ALA A 221 -15.14 -2.39 21.03
CA ALA A 221 -16.14 -3.30 20.47
C ALA A 221 -17.16 -2.57 19.59
N ARG A 222 -16.78 -2.27 18.34
CA ARG A 222 -17.66 -1.72 17.27
C ARG A 222 -18.54 -2.82 16.68
N ALA A 223 -19.34 -3.45 17.53
CA ALA A 223 -20.08 -4.67 17.27
C ALA A 223 -21.52 -4.65 17.80
N CYS A 224 -22.39 -5.44 17.19
CA CYS A 224 -23.79 -5.54 17.60
C CYS A 224 -23.90 -6.33 18.90
N LYS A 225 -24.52 -5.72 19.92
CA LYS A 225 -24.74 -6.39 21.21
C LYS A 225 -25.74 -7.54 21.06
N TRP A 226 -25.37 -8.71 21.57
CA TRP A 226 -26.21 -9.89 21.59
C TRP A 226 -27.21 -9.82 22.75
N ASN A 227 -28.50 -9.84 22.42
CA ASN A 227 -29.62 -9.79 23.36
C ASN A 227 -30.48 -11.08 23.29
N GLY A 228 -29.87 -12.20 22.89
CA GLY A 228 -30.56 -13.47 22.63
C GLY A 228 -30.87 -13.71 21.15
N PRO A 229 -31.63 -14.76 20.80
CA PRO A 229 -31.72 -15.29 19.43
C PRO A 229 -32.22 -14.32 18.34
N LEU A 230 -32.92 -13.23 18.69
CA LEU A 230 -33.29 -12.20 17.73
C LEU A 230 -32.08 -11.46 17.13
N SER A 231 -30.97 -11.39 17.87
CA SER A 231 -29.71 -10.81 17.40
C SER A 231 -29.13 -11.52 16.17
N ILE A 232 -29.42 -12.82 15.96
CA ILE A 232 -29.02 -13.57 14.75
C ILE A 232 -29.48 -12.84 13.49
N TYR A 233 -30.75 -12.42 13.46
CA TYR A 233 -31.33 -11.69 12.34
C TYR A 233 -30.99 -10.20 12.39
N GLN A 234 -31.06 -9.59 13.58
CA GLN A 234 -30.87 -8.14 13.73
C GLN A 234 -29.45 -7.67 13.39
N CYS A 235 -28.42 -8.40 13.83
CA CYS A 235 -27.01 -8.03 13.59
C CYS A 235 -26.50 -8.41 12.19
N ALA A 236 -27.17 -9.37 11.52
CA ALA A 236 -26.89 -9.76 10.15
C ALA A 236 -27.65 -8.90 9.10
N PHE A 237 -28.65 -8.12 9.52
CA PHE A 237 -29.51 -7.36 8.61
C PHE A 237 -28.72 -6.26 7.88
N PRO A 238 -28.81 -6.14 6.53
CA PRO A 238 -28.09 -5.14 5.76
C PRO A 238 -28.64 -3.72 5.99
N ASN A 239 -28.01 -2.96 6.89
CA ASN A 239 -28.34 -1.57 7.17
C ASN A 239 -27.10 -0.75 7.59
N GLN A 240 -27.23 0.57 7.67
CA GLN A 240 -26.13 1.49 7.96
C GLN A 240 -25.55 1.37 9.38
N ALA A 241 -26.34 0.96 10.38
CA ALA A 241 -25.84 0.75 11.74
C ALA A 241 -24.98 -0.53 11.81
N ASN A 242 -25.41 -1.58 11.11
CA ASN A 242 -24.66 -2.82 10.92
C ASN A 242 -23.61 -2.67 9.80
N TRP A 243 -22.73 -1.68 9.89
CA TRP A 243 -21.81 -1.27 8.81
C TRP A 243 -20.96 -2.42 8.22
N TRP A 244 -20.63 -3.44 9.03
CA TRP A 244 -19.95 -4.69 8.65
C TRP A 244 -20.74 -5.58 7.67
N THR A 245 -22.02 -5.31 7.44
CA THR A 245 -22.87 -5.98 6.43
C THR A 245 -22.81 -5.31 5.05
N SER A 246 -22.18 -4.13 4.95
CA SER A 246 -22.09 -3.40 3.68
C SER A 246 -21.20 -4.15 2.66
N PRO A 247 -21.40 -3.96 1.34
CA PRO A 247 -20.70 -4.72 0.30
C PRO A 247 -19.17 -4.69 0.40
N ALA A 248 -18.59 -3.62 0.97
CA ALA A 248 -17.15 -3.46 1.19
C ALA A 248 -16.54 -4.53 2.10
N TYR A 249 -17.30 -5.10 3.03
CA TYR A 249 -16.84 -6.13 3.97
C TYR A 249 -17.30 -7.55 3.61
N LYS A 250 -17.98 -7.73 2.48
CA LYS A 250 -18.46 -9.04 2.00
C LYS A 250 -17.31 -10.03 1.76
N GLN A 251 -16.17 -9.51 1.36
CA GLN A 251 -14.91 -10.21 1.17
C GLN A 251 -13.78 -9.24 1.50
N LEU A 252 -12.55 -9.74 1.63
CA LEU A 252 -11.38 -8.86 1.65
C LEU A 252 -11.35 -7.99 0.39
N SER A 253 -10.87 -6.75 0.54
CA SER A 253 -10.36 -6.00 -0.61
C SER A 253 -9.26 -6.80 -1.31
N TRP A 254 -8.94 -6.39 -2.52
CA TRP A 254 -7.87 -7.02 -3.28
C TRP A 254 -6.51 -6.88 -2.55
N ASP A 255 -6.10 -5.69 -2.08
CA ASP A 255 -4.86 -5.52 -1.29
C ASP A 255 -4.80 -6.35 -0.03
N GLN A 256 -5.96 -6.53 0.61
CA GLN A 256 -6.07 -7.36 1.78
C GLN A 256 -5.79 -8.83 1.44
N GLN A 257 -6.13 -9.30 0.24
CA GLN A 257 -5.69 -10.61 -0.27
C GLN A 257 -4.20 -10.64 -0.61
N GLY A 258 -3.64 -9.58 -1.23
CA GLY A 258 -2.20 -9.45 -1.48
C GLY A 258 -1.36 -9.46 -0.19
N LYS A 259 -1.75 -8.66 0.81
CA LYS A 259 -1.17 -8.60 2.16
C LYS A 259 -1.30 -9.94 2.90
N LEU A 260 -2.48 -10.55 2.87
CA LEU A 260 -2.72 -11.90 3.41
C LEU A 260 -1.80 -12.94 2.77
N LYS A 261 -1.60 -12.89 1.45
CA LYS A 261 -0.69 -13.80 0.76
C LYS A 261 0.76 -13.57 1.21
N TRP A 262 1.22 -12.31 1.27
CA TRP A 262 2.58 -12.00 1.72
C TRP A 262 2.85 -12.48 3.16
N ILE A 263 1.90 -12.29 4.09
CA ILE A 263 1.98 -12.84 5.44
C ILE A 263 2.08 -14.38 5.42
N ARG A 264 1.22 -15.04 4.64
CA ARG A 264 1.20 -16.50 4.56
C ARG A 264 2.43 -17.10 3.87
N ASP A 265 3.04 -16.39 2.93
CA ASP A 265 4.27 -16.82 2.24
C ASP A 265 5.53 -16.65 3.11
N ASN A 266 5.61 -15.58 3.94
CA ASN A 266 6.85 -15.17 4.60
C ASN A 266 6.89 -15.41 6.12
N TYR A 267 5.73 -15.43 6.79
CA TYR A 267 5.66 -15.44 8.26
C TYR A 267 4.90 -16.63 8.86
N MET A 268 4.16 -17.38 8.05
CA MET A 268 3.39 -18.53 8.53
C MET A 268 4.31 -19.74 8.80
N VAL A 269 4.23 -20.28 10.02
CA VAL A 269 5.06 -21.38 10.53
C VAL A 269 4.29 -22.71 10.48
N TYR A 270 2.96 -22.68 10.62
CA TYR A 270 2.09 -23.84 10.57
C TYR A 270 0.71 -23.45 10.03
N ASP A 271 0.11 -24.33 9.23
CA ASP A 271 -1.26 -24.21 8.74
C ASP A 271 -1.98 -25.57 8.73
N TYR A 272 -3.04 -25.69 9.52
CA TYR A 272 -3.90 -26.89 9.55
C TYR A 272 -4.47 -27.27 8.16
N CYS A 273 -4.60 -26.31 7.23
CA CYS A 273 -5.01 -26.57 5.85
C CYS A 273 -3.95 -27.36 5.04
N THR A 274 -2.75 -27.54 5.59
CA THR A 274 -1.63 -28.25 4.95
C THR A 274 -1.06 -29.40 5.76
N ASP A 275 -1.34 -29.49 7.07
CA ASP A 275 -0.99 -30.64 7.95
C ASP A 275 -1.90 -31.86 7.69
N TYR A 276 -1.95 -32.29 6.42
CA TYR A 276 -2.52 -33.57 6.02
C TYR A 276 -1.59 -34.71 6.44
N LYS A 277 -1.58 -35.02 7.75
CA LYS A 277 -1.06 -36.29 8.26
C LYS A 277 -1.70 -37.41 7.45
N PRO A 278 -0.94 -38.18 6.64
CA PRO A 278 -1.54 -39.20 5.81
C PRO A 278 -2.21 -40.23 6.72
N LYS A 279 -3.54 -40.36 6.63
CA LYS A 279 -4.25 -41.48 7.25
C LYS A 279 -3.53 -42.75 6.83
N GLN A 280 -3.21 -43.62 7.79
CA GLN A 280 -2.48 -44.85 7.52
C GLN A 280 -3.32 -45.80 6.67
N LEU A 281 -3.33 -45.58 5.36
CA LEU A 281 -3.80 -46.54 4.38
C LEU A 281 -2.85 -47.72 4.42
N ILE A 282 -3.31 -48.76 5.10
CA ILE A 282 -2.61 -50.02 5.32
C ILE A 282 -2.04 -50.51 3.99
N LYS A 283 -0.74 -50.85 3.99
CA LYS A 283 -0.06 -51.38 2.80
C LYS A 283 -0.83 -52.58 2.25
N HIS A 284 -1.46 -52.43 1.10
CA HIS A 284 -1.74 -53.53 0.19
C HIS A 284 -0.83 -53.39 -1.01
N LYS A 285 0.10 -54.34 -1.13
CA LYS A 285 0.95 -54.55 -2.30
C LYS A 285 0.11 -55.17 -3.42
N LYS A 286 0.62 -55.01 -4.65
CA LYS A 286 0.04 -55.43 -5.92
C LYS A 286 -1.06 -54.48 -6.41
N ASP A 287 -1.20 -54.22 -7.71
CA ASP A 287 -0.54 -54.91 -8.82
C ASP A 287 0.43 -54.04 -9.64
N THR A 288 1.25 -54.69 -10.47
CA THR A 288 2.23 -54.07 -11.38
C THR A 288 2.02 -54.62 -12.79
N SER A 289 1.49 -53.80 -13.69
CA SER A 289 1.47 -54.10 -15.13
C SER A 289 1.51 -52.82 -15.98
N TRP A 290 1.93 -52.98 -17.24
CA TRP A 290 1.91 -51.98 -18.32
C TRP A 290 2.78 -50.73 -18.14
N LYS A 291 4.09 -50.92 -18.37
CA LYS A 291 4.90 -49.99 -19.17
C LYS A 291 5.32 -50.69 -20.49
N ASN A 292 5.78 -49.90 -21.45
CA ASN A 292 5.87 -50.19 -22.90
C ASN A 292 4.51 -49.99 -23.59
N GLU A 293 4.40 -49.33 -24.75
CA GLU A 293 5.39 -48.61 -25.59
C GLU A 293 5.14 -47.06 -25.47
N VAL A 294 5.70 -46.09 -26.21
CA VAL A 294 6.05 -45.94 -27.64
C VAL A 294 7.25 -45.02 -27.79
N ASN A 295 8.18 -45.34 -28.71
CA ASN A 295 9.14 -44.35 -29.26
C ASN A 295 9.79 -44.85 -30.58
N LYS A 296 9.12 -44.58 -31.70
CA LYS A 296 9.42 -44.80 -33.15
C LYS A 296 8.06 -44.68 -33.89
N VAL A 297 7.89 -44.25 -35.13
CA VAL A 297 8.79 -44.06 -36.32
C VAL A 297 8.50 -42.69 -36.95
N ALA A 298 9.39 -42.17 -37.80
CA ALA A 298 9.10 -41.04 -38.71
C ALA A 298 9.42 -41.40 -40.18
N SER A 299 8.42 -41.37 -41.08
CA SER A 299 8.59 -41.21 -42.55
C SER A 299 7.27 -41.27 -43.37
N GLY A 300 6.98 -40.22 -44.15
CA GLY A 300 6.55 -40.32 -45.56
C GLY A 300 5.06 -40.39 -45.99
N ILE A 301 4.70 -39.50 -46.95
CA ILE A 301 3.77 -39.70 -48.10
C ILE A 301 2.23 -39.69 -47.75
N ASP A 302 1.28 -39.05 -48.49
CA ASP A 302 1.27 -38.30 -49.78
C ASP A 302 0.38 -37.01 -49.75
N GLN A 303 0.09 -36.42 -50.92
CA GLN A 303 -0.43 -35.06 -51.17
C GLN A 303 -1.91 -34.92 -51.64
N ARG A 304 -2.32 -33.63 -51.80
CA ARG A 304 -3.41 -33.03 -52.65
C ARG A 304 -4.77 -32.84 -51.95
N ALA A 305 -5.54 -31.77 -52.19
CA ALA A 305 -5.46 -30.65 -53.16
C ALA A 305 -6.00 -29.32 -52.52
N VAL A 306 -6.14 -28.12 -53.13
CA VAL A 306 -6.02 -27.62 -54.52
C VAL A 306 -5.81 -26.06 -54.55
N ILE A 307 -5.40 -25.49 -55.70
CA ILE A 307 -5.65 -24.12 -56.27
C ILE A 307 -6.20 -23.01 -55.34
N ASP A 308 -5.66 -21.78 -55.25
CA ASP A 308 -4.39 -21.20 -55.75
C ASP A 308 -3.95 -19.98 -54.86
N ILE A 309 -3.58 -18.71 -55.21
CA ILE A 309 -3.53 -17.92 -56.46
C ILE A 309 -2.52 -16.74 -56.38
N GLU A 310 -2.00 -16.31 -57.55
CA GLU A 310 -1.30 -15.05 -57.96
C GLU A 310 -0.18 -14.35 -57.13
N ASN A 311 0.90 -14.05 -57.86
CA ASN A 311 2.00 -13.14 -57.48
C ASN A 311 1.85 -11.78 -58.20
N ASN A 312 2.50 -10.73 -57.68
CA ASN A 312 3.49 -9.99 -58.49
C ASN A 312 4.31 -8.97 -57.67
N ARG A 313 5.62 -8.87 -57.97
CA ARG A 313 6.49 -7.78 -57.48
C ARG A 313 7.72 -7.63 -58.38
N ASN A 314 8.15 -6.38 -58.57
CA ASN A 314 9.29 -5.95 -59.39
C ASN A 314 9.01 -6.09 -60.92
N ASN A 315 9.62 -5.30 -61.81
CA ASN A 315 10.88 -4.55 -61.72
C ASN A 315 10.90 -3.31 -62.65
N ALA A 316 11.81 -2.36 -62.39
CA ALA A 316 12.37 -1.38 -63.37
C ALA A 316 11.41 -0.34 -64.03
N SER A 317 11.87 0.75 -64.66
CA SER A 317 13.02 1.66 -64.41
C SER A 317 12.93 2.93 -65.27
N GLU A 318 13.71 3.96 -64.91
CA GLU A 318 14.21 5.07 -65.78
C GLU A 318 13.30 6.26 -66.17
N GLN A 319 13.91 7.45 -66.00
CA GLN A 319 13.91 8.66 -66.85
C GLN A 319 12.60 9.18 -67.49
N TYR A 320 12.27 10.44 -67.16
CA TYR A 320 12.23 11.52 -68.16
C TYR A 320 12.58 12.88 -67.52
N LEU A 321 13.24 13.77 -68.26
CA LEU A 321 13.81 15.03 -67.74
C LEU A 321 13.68 16.15 -68.78
N VAL A 322 12.82 17.15 -68.52
CA VAL A 322 12.69 18.37 -69.34
C VAL A 322 12.67 19.61 -68.44
N LYS A 323 13.29 20.71 -68.90
CA LYS A 323 13.54 21.94 -68.14
C LYS A 323 12.58 23.06 -68.55
N HIS A 324 12.24 23.93 -67.61
CA HIS A 324 12.25 25.41 -67.72
C HIS A 324 12.42 25.98 -66.29
N THR A 325 13.31 26.91 -65.91
CA THR A 325 13.78 28.21 -66.46
C THR A 325 12.67 29.28 -66.53
N GLY A 326 12.66 30.35 -65.71
CA GLY A 326 13.51 30.73 -64.57
C GLY A 326 13.39 32.23 -64.22
N LEU A 327 14.22 32.71 -63.26
CA LEU A 327 14.61 34.12 -63.02
C LEU A 327 13.55 35.17 -62.57
N GLY A 328 13.53 35.44 -61.26
CA GLY A 328 13.31 36.80 -60.68
C GLY A 328 11.86 37.31 -60.55
N ARG A 329 11.63 38.46 -59.89
CA ARG A 329 12.51 39.29 -59.04
C ARG A 329 11.67 40.33 -58.25
N ILE A 330 12.08 40.65 -57.01
CA ILE A 330 11.68 41.86 -56.23
C ILE A 330 10.22 41.84 -55.71
N GLU A 331 9.91 42.76 -54.79
CA GLU A 331 8.64 42.98 -54.04
C GLU A 331 8.31 41.90 -52.97
N ALA A 332 8.31 42.20 -51.66
CA ALA A 332 8.71 43.45 -50.98
C ALA A 332 9.31 43.19 -49.58
N MET A 333 10.62 43.42 -49.41
CA MET A 333 11.27 43.54 -48.09
C MET A 333 11.02 44.94 -47.52
N ALA A 334 9.80 45.21 -47.04
CA ALA A 334 9.41 46.55 -46.55
C ALA A 334 8.54 46.56 -45.26
N THR A 335 8.10 45.40 -44.75
CA THR A 335 7.12 45.31 -43.65
C THR A 335 7.59 44.54 -42.41
N ALA A 336 8.84 44.06 -42.38
CA ALA A 336 9.35 43.19 -41.32
C ALA A 336 9.84 43.93 -40.05
N PHE A 337 10.10 45.25 -40.09
CA PHE A 337 10.84 45.95 -39.03
C PHE A 337 9.97 46.75 -38.02
N GLN A 338 8.65 46.84 -38.22
CA GLN A 338 7.74 47.47 -37.24
C GLN A 338 6.96 46.46 -36.38
N ALA A 339 6.81 45.21 -36.83
CA ALA A 339 6.20 44.14 -36.02
C ALA A 339 7.04 43.78 -34.78
N LEU A 340 8.38 43.86 -34.88
CA LEU A 340 9.29 43.38 -33.83
C LEU A 340 9.21 44.18 -32.52
N VAL A 341 8.87 45.47 -32.57
CA VAL A 341 8.76 46.33 -31.37
C VAL A 341 7.38 46.21 -30.71
N ALA A 342 6.32 46.00 -31.49
CA ALA A 342 4.97 45.80 -30.96
C ALA A 342 4.85 44.48 -30.16
N VAL A 343 5.47 43.39 -30.64
CA VAL A 343 5.47 42.09 -29.95
C VAL A 343 6.22 42.14 -28.61
N VAL A 344 7.32 42.91 -28.53
CA VAL A 344 8.11 43.09 -27.30
C VAL A 344 7.39 43.95 -26.25
N LEU A 345 6.44 44.81 -26.64
CA LEU A 345 5.67 45.64 -25.71
C LEU A 345 4.30 45.06 -25.34
N PHE A 346 3.65 44.27 -26.21
CA PHE A 346 2.42 43.55 -25.85
C PHE A 346 2.66 42.29 -24.99
N SER A 347 3.85 41.70 -25.04
CA SER A 347 4.24 40.58 -24.16
C SER A 347 4.46 40.98 -22.70
N ALA A 348 4.49 42.28 -22.39
CA ALA A 348 4.64 42.80 -21.02
C ALA A 348 3.31 43.02 -20.27
N ILE A 349 2.15 43.02 -20.95
CA ILE A 349 0.83 43.31 -20.35
C ILE A 349 -0.25 42.33 -20.86
N SER A 350 0.01 41.03 -20.68
CA SER A 350 -1.01 39.98 -20.67
C SER A 350 -0.46 38.79 -19.89
N PHE A 351 -1.29 38.14 -19.07
CA PHE A 351 -0.87 37.06 -18.18
C PHE A 351 0.25 37.41 -17.18
N GLN A 352 -0.01 38.46 -16.38
CA GLN A 352 -0.09 38.16 -14.95
C GLN A 352 -1.28 37.23 -14.71
N SER A 353 -1.14 35.96 -15.11
CA SER A 353 -1.78 34.89 -14.38
C SER A 353 -1.26 35.01 -12.96
N CYS A 354 -2.13 35.04 -11.95
CA CYS A 354 -1.68 34.82 -10.59
C CYS A 354 -0.96 33.48 -10.57
N PHE A 355 0.37 33.51 -10.43
CA PHE A 355 1.09 32.41 -9.80
C PHE A 355 0.59 32.38 -8.37
N VAL A 356 -0.55 31.70 -8.18
CA VAL A 356 -0.91 31.14 -6.88
C VAL A 356 0.23 30.17 -6.59
N GLY A 357 1.18 30.60 -5.76
CA GLY A 357 2.27 29.76 -5.32
C GLY A 357 1.66 28.49 -4.73
N ALA A 358 2.10 27.33 -5.23
CA ALA A 358 1.64 26.05 -4.72
C ALA A 358 1.79 26.04 -3.21
N ASN A 359 0.69 25.79 -2.51
CA ASN A 359 0.63 26.01 -1.08
C ASN A 359 0.33 24.68 -0.40
N PHE A 360 1.31 24.13 0.31
CA PHE A 360 1.17 22.82 0.95
C PHE A 360 -0.01 22.76 1.93
N TYR A 361 -0.48 23.88 2.50
CA TYR A 361 -1.71 23.91 3.32
C TYR A 361 -3.03 23.87 2.51
N ALA A 362 -3.01 24.29 1.24
CA ALA A 362 -4.19 24.34 0.37
C ALA A 362 -4.29 23.15 -0.59
N ASP A 363 -3.14 22.60 -0.98
CA ASP A 363 -3.02 21.55 -1.99
C ASP A 363 -2.76 20.15 -1.38
N THR A 364 -2.21 20.07 -0.16
CA THR A 364 -1.83 18.81 0.50
C THR A 364 -2.24 18.74 1.97
N TYR A 365 -2.18 17.54 2.55
CA TYR A 365 -2.24 17.30 3.99
C TYR A 365 -1.17 16.28 4.41
N PHE A 366 -0.74 16.33 5.66
CA PHE A 366 0.06 15.26 6.26
C PHE A 366 -0.80 14.03 6.45
N ASN A 367 -0.40 12.90 5.86
CA ASN A 367 -1.08 11.64 6.10
C ASN A 367 -0.60 10.96 7.40
N TRP A 368 0.65 11.23 7.83
CA TRP A 368 1.21 10.83 9.13
C TRP A 368 2.56 11.57 9.36
N GLY A 369 3.09 11.54 10.59
CA GLY A 369 4.34 12.22 10.97
C GLY A 369 4.26 13.75 11.01
N ALA A 370 3.05 14.29 11.19
CA ALA A 370 2.76 15.72 11.08
C ALA A 370 3.47 16.58 12.15
N GLU A 371 3.81 16.01 13.32
CA GLU A 371 4.53 16.72 14.39
C GLU A 371 6.06 16.75 14.20
N HIS A 372 6.59 15.92 13.30
CA HIS A 372 8.02 15.87 12.95
C HIS A 372 8.34 16.73 11.71
N SER A 373 7.34 16.96 10.84
CA SER A 373 7.45 17.78 9.64
C SER A 373 7.22 19.28 9.88
N TYR A 374 7.67 20.11 8.93
CA TYR A 374 7.53 21.56 9.01
C TYR A 374 7.10 22.16 7.68
N VAL A 375 6.08 23.03 7.69
CA VAL A 375 5.74 23.91 6.57
C VAL A 375 6.13 25.34 6.93
N PHE A 376 6.89 25.99 6.06
CA PHE A 376 7.40 27.34 6.21
C PHE A 376 6.95 28.24 5.04
N SER A 377 7.41 29.49 5.01
CA SER A 377 7.19 30.42 3.89
C SER A 377 5.72 30.52 3.44
N ASN A 378 4.80 30.64 4.42
CA ASN A 378 3.34 30.67 4.22
C ASN A 378 2.73 29.48 3.45
N GLY A 379 3.45 28.37 3.28
CA GLY A 379 3.02 27.19 2.54
C GLY A 379 3.86 26.85 1.31
N GLU A 380 4.87 27.65 0.95
CA GLU A 380 5.69 27.43 -0.26
C GLU A 380 6.79 26.37 -0.10
N ASP A 381 7.20 26.08 1.14
CA ASP A 381 8.34 25.20 1.48
C ASP A 381 7.94 24.21 2.58
N LEU A 382 8.15 22.92 2.33
CA LEU A 382 7.79 21.81 3.21
C LEU A 382 9.03 20.95 3.44
N HIS A 383 9.41 20.78 4.71
CA HIS A 383 10.45 19.84 5.10
C HIS A 383 9.82 18.56 5.65
N LEU A 384 9.98 17.47 4.89
CA LEU A 384 9.82 16.12 5.42
C LEU A 384 11.05 15.78 6.25
N VAL A 385 10.81 15.12 7.38
CA VAL A 385 11.79 14.83 8.43
C VAL A 385 11.71 13.35 8.81
N LEU A 386 12.85 12.78 9.17
CA LEU A 386 12.98 11.42 9.69
C LEU A 386 14.00 11.36 10.82
N ASP A 387 13.61 10.73 11.91
CA ASP A 387 14.43 10.38 13.06
C ASP A 387 14.07 8.97 13.57
N ASN A 388 14.66 8.57 14.71
CA ASN A 388 14.51 7.23 15.27
C ASN A 388 13.16 6.98 15.98
N VAL A 389 12.21 7.91 15.87
CA VAL A 389 10.83 7.78 16.37
C VAL A 389 9.84 7.72 15.20
N ALA A 390 10.02 8.58 14.19
CA ALA A 390 9.19 8.57 12.99
C ALA A 390 9.87 9.24 11.79
N GLY A 391 9.39 8.90 10.58
CA GLY A 391 9.52 9.76 9.42
C GLY A 391 8.36 10.76 9.30
N SER A 392 8.10 11.23 8.07
CA SER A 392 6.86 11.96 7.77
C SER A 392 6.47 11.90 6.29
N GLY A 393 5.21 12.19 5.98
CA GLY A 393 4.69 12.19 4.61
C GLY A 393 3.48 13.09 4.38
N VAL A 394 3.27 13.46 3.12
CA VAL A 394 2.15 14.30 2.64
C VAL A 394 1.44 13.68 1.45
N GLN A 395 0.20 14.11 1.25
CA GLN A 395 -0.72 13.63 0.21
C GLN A 395 -1.57 14.79 -0.32
N SER A 396 -1.81 14.85 -1.64
CA SER A 396 -2.58 15.93 -2.26
C SER A 396 -4.08 15.76 -2.07
N TYR A 397 -4.81 16.82 -1.71
CA TYR A 397 -6.27 16.77 -1.48
C TYR A 397 -7.10 16.29 -2.68
N ASN A 398 -6.58 16.39 -3.90
CA ASN A 398 -7.28 16.04 -5.13
C ASN A 398 -6.65 14.81 -5.79
N SER A 399 -7.48 13.94 -6.36
CA SER A 399 -7.04 12.91 -7.33
C SER A 399 -6.96 13.51 -8.73
N TYR A 400 -6.06 13.02 -9.58
CA TYR A 400 -5.85 13.53 -10.94
C TYR A 400 -5.66 12.41 -11.97
N LEU A 401 -6.21 12.56 -13.17
CA LEU A 401 -6.04 11.65 -14.32
C LEU A 401 -5.48 12.42 -15.53
N PHE A 402 -4.26 12.10 -15.97
CA PHE A 402 -3.49 12.85 -16.99
C PHE A 402 -3.13 14.31 -16.66
N GLY A 403 -2.12 14.82 -17.37
CA GLY A 403 -1.53 16.15 -17.26
C GLY A 403 -0.08 16.12 -16.81
N SER A 404 0.32 17.05 -15.95
CA SER A 404 1.66 17.02 -15.33
C SER A 404 1.59 17.35 -13.86
N ILE A 405 2.37 16.62 -13.08
CA ILE A 405 2.64 16.94 -11.68
C ILE A 405 4.14 17.26 -11.60
N GLU A 406 4.46 18.44 -11.11
CA GLU A 406 5.82 18.91 -10.87
C GLU A 406 6.03 19.09 -9.36
N MET A 407 7.20 18.71 -8.85
CA MET A 407 7.65 19.07 -7.49
C MET A 407 9.14 19.40 -7.51
N LEU A 408 9.52 20.52 -6.89
CA LEU A 408 10.91 20.80 -6.57
C LEU A 408 11.29 19.99 -5.33
N ILE A 409 12.30 19.13 -5.44
CA ILE A 409 12.77 18.27 -4.33
C ILE A 409 14.26 18.54 -4.11
N LYS A 410 14.65 18.66 -2.83
CA LYS A 410 16.03 18.68 -2.35
C LYS A 410 16.21 17.55 -1.34
N LEU A 411 17.13 16.63 -1.61
CA LEU A 411 17.29 15.40 -0.83
C LEU A 411 18.15 15.60 0.43
N VAL A 412 18.21 14.56 1.27
CA VAL A 412 18.92 14.56 2.55
C VAL A 412 20.43 14.71 2.32
N PRO A 413 21.09 15.75 2.88
CA PRO A 413 22.52 15.94 2.75
C PRO A 413 23.33 15.09 3.74
N GLY A 414 24.61 14.84 3.43
CA GLY A 414 25.53 14.14 4.33
C GLY A 414 25.38 12.63 4.25
N ASN A 415 25.29 11.95 5.40
CA ASN A 415 25.00 10.52 5.46
C ASN A 415 23.48 10.33 5.37
N SER A 416 23.00 9.77 4.26
CA SER A 416 21.59 9.47 4.04
C SER A 416 21.33 7.98 3.87
N ALA A 417 22.29 7.12 4.22
CA ALA A 417 22.14 5.67 4.13
C ALA A 417 20.90 5.17 4.89
N GLY A 418 20.28 4.11 4.38
CA GLY A 418 18.98 3.59 4.82
C GLY A 418 17.78 4.46 4.45
N THR A 419 17.94 5.76 4.18
CA THR A 419 16.80 6.64 3.87
C THR A 419 16.27 6.47 2.45
N VAL A 420 14.95 6.63 2.31
CA VAL A 420 14.24 6.76 1.03
C VAL A 420 13.38 8.00 1.06
N THR A 421 13.54 8.87 0.07
CA THR A 421 12.57 9.94 -0.23
C THR A 421 11.68 9.47 -1.38
N ALA A 422 10.37 9.39 -1.20
CA ALA A 422 9.44 8.95 -2.24
C ALA A 422 8.64 10.12 -2.84
N TYR A 423 8.28 10.04 -4.12
CA TYR A 423 7.38 10.98 -4.81
C TYR A 423 6.64 10.25 -5.93
N TYR A 424 5.33 10.06 -5.78
CA TYR A 424 4.58 9.09 -6.57
C TYR A 424 3.05 9.36 -6.49
N LYS A 425 2.22 8.42 -6.98
CA LYS A 425 0.79 8.67 -7.27
C LYS A 425 -0.12 7.44 -7.07
N VAL A 426 -1.28 7.56 -6.39
CA VAL A 426 -2.26 6.44 -6.21
C VAL A 426 -3.72 6.89 -5.97
N ASP A 427 -4.70 6.02 -6.22
CA ASP A 427 -6.14 6.26 -5.97
C ASP A 427 -6.57 6.21 -4.47
N ILE A 428 -7.71 6.85 -4.17
CA ILE A 428 -8.52 6.68 -2.95
C ILE A 428 -10.01 6.76 -3.30
N ILE A 429 -10.77 5.77 -2.85
CA ILE A 429 -12.22 5.83 -2.73
C ILE A 429 -12.57 6.26 -1.29
N ILE A 430 -13.38 7.31 -1.15
CA ILE A 430 -13.63 8.00 0.12
C ILE A 430 -14.48 7.12 1.08
N ILE A 431 -13.94 6.88 2.28
CA ILE A 431 -14.73 6.64 3.50
C ILE A 431 -14.16 7.56 4.61
N VAL A 432 -15.03 8.18 5.40
CA VAL A 432 -14.68 9.22 6.39
C VAL A 432 -14.61 8.66 7.81
N ALA A 433 -13.58 9.09 8.57
CA ALA A 433 -13.32 8.81 9.99
C ALA A 433 -12.97 7.34 10.34
N LEU A 434 -12.01 7.05 11.24
CA LEU A 434 -11.38 7.84 12.33
C LEU A 434 -9.84 7.61 12.40
N ASN A 435 -9.15 8.43 13.20
CA ASN A 435 -7.69 8.44 13.34
C ASN A 435 -7.12 7.21 14.09
N ILE A 436 -5.98 6.68 13.60
CA ILE A 436 -4.72 6.42 14.31
C ILE A 436 -3.68 6.05 13.23
N PHE A 437 -2.50 6.69 13.24
CA PHE A 437 -1.43 6.49 12.26
C PHE A 437 -0.06 6.47 12.94
N VAL A 438 0.65 5.35 12.87
CA VAL A 438 2.12 5.22 12.96
C VAL A 438 2.52 4.10 12.00
N GLU A 439 3.65 4.27 11.29
CA GLU A 439 4.35 3.27 10.46
C GLU A 439 3.52 2.37 9.52
N LEU A 440 3.22 2.88 8.33
CA LEU A 440 3.46 2.07 7.12
C LEU A 440 4.04 2.96 6.03
N LEU A 441 5.34 2.82 5.80
CA LEU A 441 6.15 3.84 5.13
C LEU A 441 6.57 3.52 3.69
N GLN A 442 6.38 2.28 3.27
CA GLN A 442 6.12 2.00 1.84
C GLN A 442 4.71 2.48 1.52
N LEU A 443 4.68 3.79 1.34
CA LEU A 443 3.65 4.60 0.75
C LEU A 443 3.24 4.01 -0.63
N SER A 444 2.19 3.18 -0.62
CA SER A 444 1.28 2.93 -1.75
C SER A 444 -0.15 2.67 -1.23
N SER A 445 -1.17 2.87 -2.07
CA SER A 445 -2.61 2.87 -1.71
C SER A 445 -3.41 1.77 -2.43
N THR A 446 -4.67 1.61 -2.07
CA THR A 446 -5.37 0.31 -2.12
C THR A 446 -6.07 -0.07 -3.44
N GLY A 447 -5.54 -1.10 -4.11
CA GLY A 447 -6.27 -2.15 -4.87
C GLY A 447 -5.31 -3.15 -5.54
N ASP A 448 -5.57 -4.46 -5.67
CA ASP A 448 -4.79 -5.34 -6.63
C ASP A 448 -5.08 -4.96 -8.11
N TYR A 449 -5.69 -3.81 -8.36
CA TYR A 449 -5.82 -3.19 -9.67
C TYR A 449 -5.36 -1.73 -9.66
N HIS A 450 -4.55 -1.30 -8.67
CA HIS A 450 -4.05 0.07 -8.63
C HIS A 450 -3.16 0.39 -9.83
N ASP A 451 -3.28 1.64 -10.28
CA ASP A 451 -2.30 2.32 -11.13
C ASP A 451 -1.40 3.15 -10.19
N GLU A 452 -0.08 3.15 -10.41
CA GLU A 452 0.90 3.88 -9.59
C GLU A 452 2.15 4.24 -10.43
N ILE A 453 2.79 5.39 -10.17
CA ILE A 453 3.89 5.96 -10.98
C ILE A 453 4.93 6.62 -10.07
N ASP A 454 6.17 6.12 -10.08
CA ASP A 454 7.12 6.35 -8.97
C ASP A 454 8.38 7.13 -9.35
N PHE A 455 8.80 8.01 -8.44
CA PHE A 455 10.20 8.32 -8.14
C PHE A 455 10.50 7.89 -6.70
N GLU A 456 11.57 7.12 -6.47
CA GLU A 456 12.13 6.90 -5.13
C GLU A 456 13.62 7.25 -5.13
N PHE A 457 14.09 7.97 -4.11
CA PHE A 457 15.49 8.38 -4.00
C PHE A 457 16.12 7.68 -2.80
N LEU A 458 16.97 6.69 -3.08
CA LEU A 458 17.68 5.90 -2.09
C LEU A 458 18.96 6.64 -1.69
N GLY A 459 19.04 6.99 -0.41
CA GLY A 459 20.20 7.64 0.18
C GLY A 459 21.40 6.72 0.35
N ASN A 460 22.54 7.32 0.69
CA ASN A 460 23.84 6.66 0.65
C ASN A 460 24.80 7.24 1.70
N SER A 461 25.95 6.58 1.91
CA SER A 461 26.99 7.07 2.82
C SER A 461 27.55 8.43 2.36
N SER A 462 28.06 9.25 3.30
CA SER A 462 28.54 10.60 3.00
C SER A 462 29.54 10.66 1.85
N GLY A 463 29.19 11.42 0.80
CA GLY A 463 30.01 11.60 -0.40
C GLY A 463 29.78 10.56 -1.50
N GLU A 464 29.04 9.47 -1.23
CA GLU A 464 28.63 8.51 -2.24
C GLU A 464 27.32 8.95 -2.94
N PRO A 465 27.16 8.72 -4.26
CA PRO A 465 26.02 9.27 -4.99
C PRO A 465 24.72 8.53 -4.67
N TYR A 466 23.63 9.31 -4.51
CA TYR A 466 22.24 8.83 -4.45
C TYR A 466 21.90 7.85 -5.59
N THR A 467 20.93 6.95 -5.39
CA THR A 467 20.29 6.22 -6.49
C THR A 467 18.84 6.70 -6.62
N MET A 468 18.43 7.09 -7.83
CA MET A 468 17.05 7.41 -8.17
C MET A 468 16.43 6.19 -8.86
N HIS A 469 15.36 5.66 -8.29
CA HIS A 469 14.53 4.63 -8.85
C HIS A 469 13.33 5.27 -9.55
N THR A 470 12.87 4.62 -10.60
CA THR A 470 11.55 4.82 -11.18
C THR A 470 10.89 3.47 -11.36
N ASN A 471 9.59 3.42 -11.14
CA ASN A 471 8.77 2.23 -11.29
C ASN A 471 7.34 2.66 -11.68
N ILE A 472 6.54 1.70 -12.16
CA ILE A 472 5.17 1.94 -12.58
C ILE A 472 4.35 0.66 -12.41
N PHE A 473 3.19 0.79 -11.79
CA PHE A 473 2.19 -0.27 -11.70
C PHE A 473 0.99 0.09 -12.57
N THR A 474 0.43 -0.90 -13.23
CA THR A 474 -0.72 -0.73 -14.12
C THR A 474 -1.73 -1.83 -13.86
N GLN A 475 -2.94 -1.48 -13.43
CA GLN A 475 -4.00 -2.43 -13.11
C GLN A 475 -3.52 -3.56 -12.16
N GLY A 476 -2.64 -3.24 -11.20
CA GLY A 476 -2.01 -4.19 -10.27
C GLY A 476 -1.20 -5.32 -10.92
N LYS A 477 -0.99 -5.30 -12.24
CA LYS A 477 -0.14 -6.25 -12.97
C LYS A 477 1.33 -5.85 -12.88
N GLY A 478 1.81 -5.83 -11.64
CA GLY A 478 3.21 -5.76 -11.28
C GLY A 478 3.37 -6.32 -9.88
N ASN A 479 4.11 -7.42 -9.72
CA ASN A 479 4.77 -7.65 -8.44
C ASN A 479 5.68 -6.43 -8.18
N ARG A 480 5.92 -6.06 -6.90
CA ARG A 480 6.55 -4.80 -6.39
C ARG A 480 7.86 -4.30 -7.02
N GLU A 481 8.38 -5.01 -8.00
CA GLU A 481 9.72 -4.94 -8.55
C GLU A 481 9.76 -5.05 -10.10
N GLN A 482 8.60 -5.28 -10.75
CA GLN A 482 8.57 -5.79 -12.13
C GLN A 482 8.83 -4.76 -13.23
N GLN A 483 8.87 -3.46 -12.94
CA GLN A 483 9.16 -2.43 -13.95
C GLN A 483 10.16 -1.36 -13.45
N GLU A 484 11.11 -1.78 -12.62
CA GLU A 484 12.10 -0.92 -11.98
C GLU A 484 13.24 -0.48 -12.93
N GLN A 485 13.55 0.82 -12.98
CA GLN A 485 14.77 1.36 -13.58
C GLN A 485 15.49 2.27 -12.59
N GLN A 486 16.81 2.05 -12.42
CA GLN A 486 17.64 2.79 -11.48
C GLN A 486 18.67 3.65 -12.20
N PHE A 487 18.88 4.86 -11.69
CA PHE A 487 19.79 5.86 -12.24
C PHE A 487 20.64 6.51 -11.15
N LYS A 488 21.84 6.96 -11.52
CA LYS A 488 22.53 8.06 -10.83
C LYS A 488 22.07 9.40 -11.40
N LEU A 489 22.31 10.48 -10.66
CA LEU A 489 22.04 11.85 -11.12
C LEU A 489 23.34 12.53 -11.55
N TRP A 490 23.25 13.45 -12.51
CA TRP A 490 24.37 14.23 -13.06
C TRP A 490 24.71 15.48 -12.22
N PHE A 491 24.24 15.52 -10.98
CA PHE A 491 24.39 16.57 -9.98
C PHE A 491 24.23 15.97 -8.57
N ASP A 492 24.56 16.73 -7.53
CA ASP A 492 24.24 16.37 -6.14
C ASP A 492 22.80 16.82 -5.82
N PRO A 493 21.83 15.90 -5.68
CA PRO A 493 20.43 16.23 -5.41
C PRO A 493 20.18 16.72 -3.96
N SER A 494 21.20 16.67 -3.10
CA SER A 494 21.14 17.24 -1.75
C SER A 494 21.72 18.66 -1.65
N ALA A 495 22.36 19.15 -2.72
CA ALA A 495 22.96 20.48 -2.76
C ALA A 495 21.92 21.60 -3.03
N ASP A 496 20.96 21.37 -3.93
CA ASP A 496 19.88 22.33 -4.25
C ASP A 496 18.57 21.61 -4.67
N TYR A 497 17.50 22.37 -4.90
CA TYR A 497 16.21 21.85 -5.35
C TYR A 497 16.20 21.61 -6.86
N HIS A 498 15.92 20.37 -7.27
CA HIS A 498 15.71 19.99 -8.67
C HIS A 498 14.24 19.65 -8.94
N ASN A 499 13.78 19.84 -10.18
CA ASN A 499 12.37 19.69 -10.54
C ASN A 499 12.08 18.28 -11.06
N TYR A 500 11.37 17.47 -10.26
CA TYR A 500 10.96 16.12 -10.63
C TYR A 500 9.53 16.16 -11.14
N THR A 501 9.34 15.71 -12.39
CA THR A 501 8.05 15.86 -13.08
C THR A 501 7.57 14.53 -13.65
N ILE A 502 6.34 14.16 -13.31
CA ILE A 502 5.58 13.11 -13.98
C ILE A 502 4.67 13.78 -15.00
N HIS A 503 4.98 13.64 -16.29
CA HIS A 503 4.06 13.95 -17.37
C HIS A 503 3.31 12.67 -17.75
N TRP A 504 1.99 12.71 -17.78
CA TRP A 504 1.16 11.54 -18.05
C TRP A 504 0.02 11.95 -18.97
N ASN A 505 -0.09 11.30 -20.13
CA ASN A 505 -1.14 11.57 -21.10
C ASN A 505 -1.65 10.24 -21.69
N PRO A 506 -2.70 10.25 -22.54
CA PRO A 506 -3.25 9.01 -23.10
C PRO A 506 -2.28 8.18 -23.97
N ASP A 507 -1.16 8.74 -24.42
CA ASP A 507 -0.15 8.08 -25.25
C ASP A 507 1.06 7.56 -24.45
N ALA A 508 1.46 8.23 -23.36
CA ALA A 508 2.62 7.86 -22.55
C ALA A 508 2.63 8.44 -21.12
N VAL A 509 3.40 7.79 -20.25
CA VAL A 509 4.00 8.37 -19.04
C VAL A 509 5.46 8.73 -19.35
N VAL A 510 5.92 9.89 -18.91
CA VAL A 510 7.30 10.36 -19.05
C VAL A 510 7.76 10.98 -17.74
N TRP A 511 8.89 10.49 -17.24
CA TRP A 511 9.59 11.02 -16.06
C TRP A 511 10.64 12.02 -16.55
N TYR A 512 10.64 13.22 -15.98
CA TYR A 512 11.67 14.23 -16.20
C TYR A 512 12.39 14.60 -14.91
N VAL A 513 13.69 14.83 -15.03
CA VAL A 513 14.49 15.58 -14.06
C VAL A 513 14.87 16.91 -14.70
N ASP A 514 14.45 18.00 -14.07
CA ASP A 514 14.45 19.39 -14.56
C ASP A 514 13.71 19.59 -15.88
N SER A 515 14.34 19.22 -16.99
CA SER A 515 13.76 19.22 -18.35
C SER A 515 14.36 18.10 -19.23
N ILE A 516 15.03 17.13 -18.62
CA ILE A 516 15.66 15.98 -19.24
C ILE A 516 14.77 14.75 -18.98
N PRO A 517 14.19 14.11 -20.01
CA PRO A 517 13.44 12.88 -19.83
C PRO A 517 14.41 11.75 -19.46
N ILE A 518 14.12 11.03 -18.39
CA ILE A 518 14.93 9.89 -17.90
C ILE A 518 14.33 8.54 -18.30
N ARG A 519 13.00 8.50 -18.47
CA ARG A 519 12.22 7.30 -18.77
C ARG A 519 10.94 7.68 -19.52
N VAL A 520 10.52 6.78 -20.41
CA VAL A 520 9.20 6.78 -21.07
C VAL A 520 8.56 5.43 -20.81
N TYR A 521 7.24 5.40 -20.66
CA TYR A 521 6.42 4.19 -20.71
C TYR A 521 5.21 4.48 -21.60
N ARG A 522 5.15 3.88 -22.80
CA ARG A 522 4.12 4.15 -23.80
C ARG A 522 2.86 3.29 -23.59
N ASN A 523 1.71 3.82 -23.99
CA ASN A 523 0.44 3.11 -23.95
C ASN A 523 0.36 2.04 -25.05
N TYR A 524 0.56 0.78 -24.66
CA TYR A 524 0.40 -0.41 -25.52
C TYR A 524 -0.81 -1.27 -25.13
N LYS A 525 -1.86 -0.66 -24.58
CA LYS A 525 -3.09 -1.33 -24.12
C LYS A 525 -3.85 -2.07 -25.22
N SER A 526 -3.77 -1.60 -26.47
CA SER A 526 -4.27 -2.33 -27.66
C SER A 526 -3.50 -3.63 -27.96
N GLU A 527 -2.31 -3.80 -27.39
CA GLU A 527 -1.45 -4.98 -27.55
C GLU A 527 -1.36 -5.81 -26.25
N GLY A 528 -2.23 -5.55 -25.27
CA GLY A 528 -2.36 -6.33 -24.03
C GLY A 528 -1.43 -5.91 -22.88
N ILE A 529 -0.59 -4.88 -23.08
CA ILE A 529 0.27 -4.28 -22.05
C ILE A 529 -0.56 -3.31 -21.20
N GLY A 530 -0.46 -3.39 -19.88
CA GLY A 530 -1.19 -2.47 -19.00
C GLY A 530 -0.68 -1.03 -19.11
N PHE A 531 -1.56 -0.06 -18.91
CA PHE A 531 -1.24 1.37 -18.92
C PHE A 531 -2.18 2.11 -17.96
N PRO A 532 -1.71 3.11 -17.21
CA PRO A 532 -2.56 3.84 -16.29
C PRO A 532 -3.47 4.79 -17.09
N ASP A 533 -4.75 4.45 -17.20
CA ASP A 533 -5.77 5.28 -17.88
C ASP A 533 -7.20 5.06 -17.35
N GLN A 534 -7.40 4.23 -16.32
CA GLN A 534 -8.75 3.90 -15.80
C GLN A 534 -9.06 4.53 -14.43
N GLN A 535 -8.05 4.96 -13.68
CA GLN A 535 -8.19 5.44 -12.30
C GLN A 535 -7.52 6.81 -12.12
N GLY A 536 -8.12 7.67 -11.31
CA GLY A 536 -7.47 8.90 -10.87
C GLY A 536 -6.51 8.63 -9.72
N MET A 537 -5.42 9.38 -9.66
CA MET A 537 -4.40 9.21 -8.62
C MET A 537 -4.15 10.52 -7.87
N GLN A 538 -4.18 10.52 -6.55
CA GLN A 538 -3.61 11.57 -5.69
C GLN A 538 -2.09 11.48 -5.71
N VAL A 539 -1.40 12.60 -5.48
CA VAL A 539 0.05 12.67 -5.40
C VAL A 539 0.48 12.54 -3.95
N TYR A 540 1.61 11.89 -3.70
CA TYR A 540 2.14 11.63 -2.37
C TYR A 540 3.66 11.87 -2.31
N SER A 541 4.19 12.08 -1.10
CA SER A 541 5.63 12.06 -0.83
C SER A 541 5.93 11.68 0.63
N SER A 542 7.02 10.96 0.90
CA SER A 542 7.51 10.61 2.25
C SER A 542 9.04 10.67 2.36
N LEU A 543 9.53 10.72 3.60
CA LEU A 543 10.92 10.40 3.96
C LEU A 543 10.93 9.30 5.02
N TRP A 544 11.68 8.21 4.80
CA TRP A 544 11.61 7.01 5.64
C TRP A 544 12.84 6.10 5.66
N ASN A 545 12.90 5.19 6.63
CA ASN A 545 13.95 4.18 6.74
C ASN A 545 13.57 2.86 6.02
N ALA A 546 14.40 2.46 5.07
CA ALA A 546 14.30 1.25 4.25
C ALA A 546 15.56 0.38 4.38
N ASP A 547 16.13 0.30 5.58
CA ASP A 547 17.31 -0.48 6.00
C ASP A 547 17.43 -1.87 5.35
N ASN A 548 16.31 -2.54 5.09
CA ASN A 548 16.26 -3.89 4.54
C ASN A 548 16.58 -3.97 3.03
N TRP A 549 16.56 -2.85 2.28
CA TRP A 549 16.88 -2.88 0.84
C TRP A 549 17.57 -1.64 0.27
N ALA A 550 17.36 -0.42 0.80
CA ALA A 550 17.72 0.80 0.07
C ALA A 550 19.23 0.96 -0.22
N THR A 551 20.08 1.15 0.79
CA THR A 551 21.50 1.43 0.54
C THR A 551 22.28 0.13 0.31
N ARG A 552 22.74 -0.05 -0.94
CA ARG A 552 23.49 -1.23 -1.41
C ARG A 552 22.74 -2.56 -1.16
N GLY A 553 21.44 -2.61 -1.43
CA GLY A 553 20.64 -3.82 -1.20
C GLY A 553 20.44 -4.14 0.28
N GLY A 554 20.33 -3.11 1.12
CA GLY A 554 20.18 -3.22 2.58
C GLY A 554 21.45 -3.63 3.34
N LEU A 555 22.61 -3.64 2.68
CA LEU A 555 23.90 -3.95 3.30
C LEU A 555 24.45 -2.81 4.17
N VAL A 556 24.08 -1.56 3.88
CA VAL A 556 24.42 -0.40 4.70
C VAL A 556 23.15 0.08 5.39
N LYS A 557 23.23 0.25 6.71
CA LYS A 557 22.11 0.67 7.56
C LYS A 557 22.12 2.18 7.79
N ILE A 558 20.97 2.70 8.18
CA ILE A 558 20.80 4.06 8.68
C ILE A 558 21.63 4.27 9.94
N ASP A 559 22.31 5.41 10.00
CA ASP A 559 23.02 5.85 11.20
C ASP A 559 22.15 6.86 11.93
N TRP A 560 21.38 6.41 12.92
CA TRP A 560 20.49 7.26 13.70
C TRP A 560 21.22 8.39 14.46
N SER A 561 22.55 8.36 14.60
CA SER A 561 23.31 9.50 15.14
C SER A 561 23.40 10.69 14.16
N CYS A 562 23.10 10.47 12.88
CA CYS A 562 22.96 11.50 11.84
C CYS A 562 21.54 12.11 11.76
N ALA A 563 20.58 11.63 12.56
CA ALA A 563 19.23 12.18 12.61
C ALA A 563 19.21 13.59 13.27
N PRO A 564 18.22 14.46 12.94
CA PRO A 564 17.11 14.23 12.01
C PRO A 564 17.51 14.44 10.54
N PHE A 565 17.22 13.45 9.72
CA PHE A 565 17.31 13.52 8.25
C PHE A 565 16.19 14.44 7.73
N ARG A 566 16.47 15.26 6.70
CA ARG A 566 15.51 16.25 6.18
C ARG A 566 15.54 16.33 4.67
N ALA A 567 14.39 16.16 4.02
CA ALA A 567 14.17 16.38 2.60
C ALA A 567 13.26 17.61 2.40
N GLY A 568 13.64 18.53 1.52
CA GLY A 568 12.88 19.73 1.21
C GLY A 568 12.00 19.53 -0.02
N LEU A 569 10.74 19.97 0.06
CA LEU A 569 9.74 19.97 -1.00
C LEU A 569 9.25 21.40 -1.25
N ARG A 570 9.20 21.82 -2.51
CA ARG A 570 8.70 23.15 -2.93
C ARG A 570 7.81 23.02 -4.17
N LYS A 571 6.97 24.03 -4.39
CA LYS A 571 6.30 24.26 -5.69
C LYS A 571 5.52 23.05 -6.24
N PHE A 572 4.69 22.41 -5.40
CA PHE A 572 3.79 21.32 -5.81
C PHE A 572 2.78 21.78 -6.89
N ASN A 573 3.12 21.59 -8.16
CA ASN A 573 2.33 22.12 -9.28
C ASN A 573 1.64 20.98 -10.04
N ALA A 574 0.40 20.69 -9.64
CA ALA A 574 -0.46 19.71 -10.29
C ALA A 574 -1.26 20.33 -11.46
N ARG A 575 -0.58 20.62 -12.57
CA ARG A 575 -1.17 21.10 -13.83
C ARG A 575 -1.85 19.95 -14.60
N ALA A 576 -2.85 19.34 -13.96
CA ALA A 576 -3.46 18.07 -14.33
C ALA A 576 -5.00 18.11 -14.23
N CYS A 577 -5.67 17.18 -14.91
CA CYS A 577 -7.12 17.05 -14.83
C CYS A 577 -7.53 16.48 -13.47
N LYS A 578 -8.44 17.12 -12.75
CA LYS A 578 -9.00 16.55 -11.52
C LYS A 578 -9.92 15.37 -11.83
N TRP A 579 -9.71 14.27 -11.13
CA TRP A 579 -10.55 13.07 -11.22
C TRP A 579 -11.77 13.22 -10.32
N ASN A 580 -12.96 13.08 -10.90
CA ASN A 580 -14.25 13.16 -10.21
C ASN A 580 -15.06 11.85 -10.38
N GLY A 581 -14.36 10.72 -10.46
CA GLY A 581 -14.92 9.41 -10.80
C GLY A 581 -14.91 9.09 -12.31
N PRO A 582 -15.52 7.96 -12.74
CA PRO A 582 -15.29 7.36 -14.06
C PRO A 582 -15.58 8.23 -15.30
N GLY A 583 -16.40 9.29 -15.16
CA GLY A 583 -16.60 10.28 -16.24
C GLY A 583 -15.30 10.99 -16.64
N SER A 584 -14.35 11.14 -15.71
CA SER A 584 -13.05 11.74 -15.96
C SER A 584 -12.18 10.97 -16.96
N ILE A 585 -12.38 9.65 -17.13
CA ILE A 585 -11.66 8.84 -18.14
C ILE A 585 -11.79 9.49 -19.52
N TYR A 586 -13.02 9.77 -19.94
CA TYR A 586 -13.29 10.39 -21.23
C TYR A 586 -13.02 11.90 -21.23
N GLN A 587 -13.35 12.60 -20.14
CA GLN A 587 -13.21 14.06 -20.06
C GLN A 587 -11.75 14.51 -20.11
N CYS A 588 -10.83 13.83 -19.43
CA CYS A 588 -9.42 14.21 -19.34
C CYS A 588 -8.59 13.70 -20.53
N ALA A 589 -9.05 12.65 -21.22
CA ALA A 589 -8.46 12.17 -22.47
C ALA A 589 -8.94 12.94 -23.71
N TYR A 590 -10.03 13.73 -23.61
CA TYR A 590 -10.61 14.42 -24.75
C TYR A 590 -9.64 15.48 -25.34
N PRO A 591 -9.40 15.49 -26.67
CA PRO A 591 -8.48 16.44 -27.30
C PRO A 591 -9.06 17.87 -27.33
N ASN A 592 -8.64 18.72 -26.38
CA ASN A 592 -9.02 20.14 -26.32
C ASN A 592 -7.91 21.00 -25.68
N GLN A 593 -8.07 22.33 -25.74
CA GLN A 593 -7.06 23.29 -25.27
C GLN A 593 -6.84 23.29 -23.74
N ALA A 594 -7.86 22.95 -22.94
CA ALA A 594 -7.72 22.84 -21.49
C ALA A 594 -6.92 21.58 -21.11
N ASN A 595 -7.20 20.47 -21.79
CA ASN A 595 -6.47 19.21 -21.72
C ASN A 595 -5.17 19.27 -22.52
N TRP A 596 -4.34 20.29 -22.32
CA TRP A 596 -3.17 20.64 -23.14
C TRP A 596 -2.19 19.47 -23.39
N TRP A 597 -2.12 18.49 -22.48
CA TRP A 597 -1.35 17.25 -22.58
C TRP A 597 -1.82 16.31 -23.70
N THR A 598 -3.02 16.51 -24.25
CA THR A 598 -3.56 15.79 -25.43
C THR A 598 -3.11 16.39 -26.76
N SER A 599 -2.37 17.50 -26.74
CA SER A 599 -1.82 18.11 -27.97
C SER A 599 -0.82 17.14 -28.64
N PRO A 600 -0.81 17.04 -30.00
CA PRO A 600 0.14 16.20 -30.72
C PRO A 600 1.62 16.42 -30.37
N ALA A 601 1.98 17.59 -29.82
CA ALA A 601 3.32 17.90 -29.33
C ALA A 601 3.78 17.03 -28.13
N TYR A 602 2.86 16.38 -27.40
CA TYR A 602 3.18 15.54 -26.23
C TYR A 602 2.95 14.03 -26.48
N LYS A 603 2.49 13.65 -27.67
CA LYS A 603 2.25 12.25 -28.09
C LYS A 603 3.54 11.40 -28.17
N GLN A 604 4.69 12.06 -28.29
CA GLN A 604 6.01 11.45 -28.28
C GLN A 604 7.08 12.48 -27.91
N LEU A 605 8.27 12.02 -27.53
CA LEU A 605 9.43 12.88 -27.35
C LEU A 605 9.88 13.48 -28.70
N SER A 606 10.26 14.76 -28.69
CA SER A 606 10.99 15.39 -29.78
C SER A 606 12.41 14.83 -29.93
N TRP A 607 13.05 15.01 -31.10
CA TRP A 607 14.39 14.48 -31.36
C TRP A 607 15.47 14.92 -30.35
N ASP A 608 15.40 16.16 -29.84
CA ASP A 608 16.25 16.66 -28.76
C ASP A 608 16.01 15.91 -27.44
N GLN A 609 14.75 15.72 -27.07
CA GLN A 609 14.35 14.93 -25.90
C GLN A 609 14.75 13.45 -26.02
N GLN A 610 14.69 12.86 -27.21
CA GLN A 610 15.19 11.50 -27.46
C GLN A 610 16.71 11.40 -27.31
N GLY A 611 17.45 12.38 -27.82
CA GLY A 611 18.90 12.48 -27.62
C GLY A 611 19.29 12.59 -26.13
N LYS A 612 18.53 13.41 -25.37
CA LYS A 612 18.68 13.56 -23.91
C LYS A 612 18.36 12.27 -23.16
N LEU A 613 17.25 11.59 -23.50
CA LEU A 613 16.88 10.29 -22.93
C LEU A 613 17.98 9.24 -23.18
N LYS A 614 18.53 9.21 -24.41
CA LYS A 614 19.64 8.31 -24.73
C LYS A 614 20.88 8.63 -23.90
N TRP A 615 21.25 9.91 -23.77
CA TRP A 615 22.38 10.33 -22.95
C TRP A 615 22.23 9.91 -21.47
N VAL A 616 21.04 10.04 -20.87
CA VAL A 616 20.78 9.52 -19.52
C VAL A 616 20.98 8.01 -19.45
N ARG A 617 20.37 7.26 -20.39
CA ARG A 617 20.44 5.79 -20.42
C ARG A 617 21.84 5.24 -20.72
N ASP A 618 22.64 5.96 -21.51
CA ASP A 618 24.02 5.60 -21.85
C ASP A 618 25.02 5.84 -20.70
N ASN A 619 24.80 6.86 -19.86
CA ASN A 619 25.81 7.36 -18.92
C ASN A 619 25.44 7.24 -17.43
N TYR A 620 24.15 7.13 -17.09
CA TYR A 620 23.67 7.23 -15.70
C TYR A 620 22.74 6.10 -15.25
N MET A 621 22.17 5.33 -16.17
CA MET A 621 21.35 4.16 -15.83
C MET A 621 22.22 3.02 -15.31
N ILE A 622 21.92 2.50 -14.12
CA ILE A 622 22.69 1.43 -13.45
C ILE A 622 21.93 0.10 -13.35
N TYR A 623 20.61 0.13 -13.51
CA TYR A 623 19.77 -1.06 -13.61
C TYR A 623 18.57 -0.80 -14.54
N ASP A 624 18.24 -1.78 -15.37
CA ASP A 624 17.07 -1.77 -16.25
C ASP A 624 16.43 -3.16 -16.28
N TYR A 625 15.22 -3.28 -15.72
CA TYR A 625 14.44 -4.51 -15.70
C TYR A 625 14.26 -5.14 -17.09
N CYS A 626 14.24 -4.33 -18.17
CA CYS A 626 14.15 -4.83 -19.54
C CYS A 626 15.32 -5.77 -19.93
N THR A 627 16.41 -5.77 -19.16
CA THR A 627 17.60 -6.62 -19.37
C THR A 627 17.80 -7.69 -18.30
N ASP A 628 17.03 -7.68 -17.21
CA ASP A 628 17.13 -8.69 -16.14
C ASP A 628 16.29 -9.94 -16.45
N TYR A 629 16.75 -10.71 -17.44
CA TYR A 629 16.12 -11.98 -17.80
C TYR A 629 16.02 -12.97 -16.63
N LYS A 630 16.79 -12.82 -15.54
CA LYS A 630 16.68 -13.73 -14.38
C LYS A 630 15.43 -13.44 -13.56
N ARG A 631 15.14 -12.15 -13.30
CA ARG A 631 13.94 -11.69 -12.56
C ARG A 631 12.64 -12.13 -13.23
N PHE A 632 12.64 -12.26 -14.56
CA PHE A 632 11.48 -12.64 -15.38
C PHE A 632 11.50 -14.09 -15.91
N ASN A 633 12.22 -15.01 -15.25
CA ASN A 633 12.26 -16.44 -15.62
C ASN A 633 12.62 -16.68 -17.12
N TRP A 634 13.63 -15.96 -17.58
CA TRP A 634 14.17 -15.94 -18.96
C TRP A 634 13.19 -15.46 -20.04
N GLN A 635 12.12 -14.78 -19.64
CA GLN A 635 11.25 -14.01 -20.53
C GLN A 635 11.63 -12.52 -20.45
N MET A 636 11.22 -11.74 -21.45
CA MET A 636 11.37 -10.28 -21.43
C MET A 636 9.99 -9.66 -21.21
N ALA A 637 9.90 -8.59 -20.41
CA ALA A 637 8.63 -7.89 -20.22
C ALA A 637 8.10 -7.38 -21.59
N PRO A 638 6.81 -7.55 -21.92
CA PRO A 638 6.33 -7.40 -23.30
C PRO A 638 6.56 -6.00 -23.89
N GLU A 639 6.46 -4.96 -23.08
CA GLU A 639 6.70 -3.57 -23.45
C GLU A 639 8.15 -3.28 -23.82
N CYS A 640 9.13 -3.98 -23.22
CA CYS A 640 10.54 -3.84 -23.56
C CYS A 640 10.88 -4.27 -24.99
N SER A 641 9.97 -5.01 -25.66
CA SER A 641 10.07 -5.32 -27.10
C SER A 641 9.62 -4.18 -28.02
N LYS A 642 9.02 -3.12 -27.47
CA LYS A 642 8.32 -2.06 -28.22
C LYS A 642 9.14 -0.77 -28.34
N PRO A 643 8.93 0.05 -29.40
CA PRO A 643 9.65 1.31 -29.58
C PRO A 643 9.34 2.35 -28.48
N GLN A 644 10.21 2.44 -27.47
CA GLN A 644 9.98 3.29 -26.29
C GLN A 644 9.89 4.80 -26.59
N TYR A 645 10.50 5.27 -27.68
CA TYR A 645 10.54 6.67 -28.08
C TYR A 645 10.40 6.83 -29.59
#